data_AF-A0A7S1EEY9-F1
#
_entry.id   AF-A0A7S1EEY9-F1
#
_cell.length_a   1.000
_cell.length_b   1.000
_cell.length_c   1.000
_cell.angle_alpha   90.00
_cell.angle_beta   90.00
_cell.angle_gamma   90.00
#
_symmetry.space_group_name_H-M   'P 1'
#
loop_
_entity.id
_entity.type
_entity.pdbx_description
1 polymer ?
#
loop_
_entity_poly.entity_id
_entity_poly.type
_entity_poly.pdbx_seq_one_letter_code
_entity_poly.pdbx_strand_id
1 'polypeptide(L)'
;MSETPSGSDGRDLPGAVGATAEWATEIAREATATVTFPSVPHPPRQPAPAKLGPSQRKAEAEMSSERADQRDDESLSFSMVDEAAENLQEIKARTMYRMLEEIDTGTSVKKLLFLTNAQADLLASTPGSVAKLLDAFEFPKPKLMIDFLKSCGSPAWYEKVLKTQRPDCSKGPHWFANGLMNNAPPFEDQQAFVQAQERLVTFMKEVVIPLAVETNAVVIGSANQNECWLTTAFQDAYYFEKQKWGNTSPFTFIGSTCELSHFYTLEDESALWKIMRRKSMHWRMRDKRIVEMWHAQNMQESTLFDLDDKCEKFIIVDSIDEKKNRINIKSSWGRLMTAITSHLAEGIPSVSFKTGHSFNNPMNTPVLSSALDHAVNKAKSGTPVVLLDLRMRQPIPVVQAQTRRSVIEAAKDRVEQMQQRLAAMDPPRSDCLDVCLIAYFKDVLFGDGNAETTATLDSGPLSTGPEHRPRKTLSAVIRSQIAGEKQAIDGSNLPRANSEEVDSLVSWLSNSVYRGYHLTLPEKFRTSDDPLQHYRDMHYKFGLLLQALFNEDRVHPLNVLDIPGSKRLVGELVKLDRLPKYETIEGLYLLRDAWDEFDVCMALGSHYKTLSKVTYALLLLLGIATVSCTVFQVMSLNNSGPSEGLCQSLSNGSLTAEMLVQLDLSVDISQCDPPVGGALPASTQLGHAIFLLSLASSLLLSVIGFVNPSSRWRQLRASALSLESLIWQYRARVGPCIQSAYNARAPEEAFCALLQAWREELVAGADPPSTTPERG
;
A
#
# COMPACT_ATOMS: atom_id res chain seq x y z
N MET A 1 -30.81 39.80 -60.45
CA MET A 1 -31.86 39.58 -59.45
C MET A 1 -31.16 39.74 -58.09
N SER A 2 -30.95 40.98 -57.65
CA SER A 2 -31.87 41.79 -56.79
C SER A 2 -31.88 41.21 -55.37
N GLU A 3 -31.56 41.92 -54.29
CA GLU A 3 -31.49 43.36 -54.02
C GLU A 3 -30.81 43.52 -52.63
N THR A 4 -30.04 44.59 -52.47
CA THR A 4 -29.72 45.21 -51.18
C THR A 4 -30.97 45.83 -50.54
N PRO A 5 -30.96 46.12 -49.23
CA PRO A 5 -31.18 47.53 -48.89
C PRO A 5 -30.27 48.08 -47.79
N SER A 6 -29.94 49.35 -47.99
CA SER A 6 -29.30 50.34 -47.14
C SER A 6 -30.31 51.16 -46.33
N GLY A 7 -29.86 51.78 -45.22
CA GLY A 7 -30.46 52.98 -44.60
C GLY A 7 -30.78 52.79 -43.10
N SER A 8 -29.91 53.20 -42.17
CA SER A 8 -29.67 54.57 -41.66
C SER A 8 -30.65 54.97 -40.55
N ASP A 9 -30.15 55.13 -39.33
CA ASP A 9 -30.52 56.29 -38.49
C ASP A 9 -29.45 56.55 -37.42
N GLY A 10 -28.90 57.76 -37.47
CA GLY A 10 -27.94 58.28 -36.51
C GLY A 10 -28.63 59.04 -35.38
N ARG A 11 -28.05 58.95 -34.18
CA ARG A 11 -28.13 60.01 -33.17
C ARG A 11 -26.78 60.16 -32.49
N ASP A 12 -26.20 61.32 -32.71
CA ASP A 12 -25.04 61.87 -32.00
C ASP A 12 -25.34 62.08 -30.51
N LEU A 13 -24.38 61.74 -29.65
CA LEU A 13 -24.04 62.53 -28.46
C LEU A 13 -22.53 62.41 -28.19
N PRO A 14 -21.85 63.49 -27.72
CA PRO A 14 -20.40 63.63 -27.80
C PRO A 14 -19.67 63.38 -26.47
N GLY A 15 -18.36 63.09 -26.58
CA GLY A 15 -17.34 63.55 -25.64
C GLY A 15 -16.91 62.59 -24.53
N ALA A 16 -15.73 61.99 -24.69
CA ALA A 16 -14.71 61.79 -23.63
C ALA A 16 -13.54 60.94 -24.18
N VAL A 17 -12.74 61.52 -25.08
CA VAL A 17 -11.43 60.97 -25.45
C VAL A 17 -10.39 62.00 -25.04
N GLY A 18 -9.71 61.73 -23.92
CA GLY A 18 -8.66 62.61 -23.40
C GLY A 18 -8.54 62.58 -21.88
N ALA A 19 -8.27 61.41 -21.29
CA ALA A 19 -7.87 61.31 -19.88
C ALA A 19 -7.15 60.00 -19.47
N THR A 20 -7.03 58.99 -20.36
CA THR A 20 -6.51 57.67 -19.97
C THR A 20 -5.11 57.35 -20.48
N ALA A 21 -4.48 58.23 -21.26
CA ALA A 21 -3.11 58.02 -21.77
C ALA A 21 -2.02 58.59 -20.85
N GLU A 22 -2.29 59.68 -20.13
CA GLU A 22 -1.29 60.31 -19.24
C GLU A 22 -1.13 59.60 -17.89
N TRP A 23 -2.17 58.93 -17.38
CA TRP A 23 -2.09 58.19 -16.11
C TRP A 23 -1.27 56.88 -16.22
N ALA A 24 -1.24 56.26 -17.40
CA ALA A 24 -0.50 55.02 -17.64
C ALA A 24 1.02 55.23 -17.79
N THR A 25 1.47 56.47 -18.05
CA THR A 25 2.88 56.78 -18.27
C THR A 25 3.60 57.16 -16.97
N GLU A 26 2.85 57.63 -15.96
CA GLU A 26 3.38 57.99 -14.63
C GLU A 26 3.72 56.74 -13.78
N ILE A 27 2.90 55.67 -13.85
CA ILE A 27 3.15 54.41 -13.10
C ILE A 27 4.34 53.62 -13.67
N ALA A 28 4.64 53.75 -14.98
CA ALA A 28 5.80 53.13 -15.59
C ALA A 28 7.13 53.80 -15.17
N ARG A 29 7.08 55.03 -14.63
CA ARG A 29 8.26 55.80 -14.23
C ARG A 29 8.68 55.56 -12.77
N GLU A 30 7.78 55.10 -11.91
CA GLU A 30 8.08 54.75 -10.50
C GLU A 30 8.62 53.33 -10.31
N ALA A 31 8.50 52.43 -11.29
CA ALA A 31 8.93 51.04 -11.17
C ALA A 31 10.42 50.77 -11.48
N THR A 32 11.20 51.80 -11.82
CA THR A 32 12.62 51.65 -12.21
C THR A 32 13.56 52.33 -11.22
N ALA A 33 13.46 51.97 -9.93
CA ALA A 33 14.44 52.32 -8.91
C ALA A 33 15.13 51.06 -8.38
N THR A 34 16.40 50.93 -8.76
CA THR A 34 17.36 49.89 -8.41
C THR A 34 17.52 49.77 -6.88
N VAL A 35 17.12 48.62 -6.30
CA VAL A 35 17.42 48.29 -4.89
C VAL A 35 18.71 47.47 -4.83
N THR A 36 19.80 48.14 -4.49
CA THR A 36 21.04 47.53 -4.00
C THR A 36 20.87 47.11 -2.53
N PHE A 37 21.14 45.84 -2.23
CA PHE A 37 21.14 45.30 -0.86
C PHE A 37 22.35 45.82 -0.05
N PRO A 38 22.16 46.40 1.15
CA PRO A 38 23.24 46.61 2.09
C PRO A 38 23.46 45.36 2.97
N SER A 39 24.74 45.06 3.21
CA SER A 39 25.26 44.02 4.08
C SER A 39 24.80 44.14 5.54
N VAL A 40 24.44 43.01 6.14
CA VAL A 40 24.03 42.83 7.55
C VAL A 40 25.19 43.13 8.52
N PRO A 41 25.04 44.00 9.53
CA PRO A 41 26.00 44.13 10.62
C PRO A 41 25.73 43.10 11.74
N HIS A 42 26.80 42.50 12.27
CA HIS A 42 26.75 41.66 13.47
C HIS A 42 26.27 42.43 14.71
N PRO A 43 25.58 41.76 15.67
CA PRO A 43 25.15 42.38 16.92
C PRO A 43 26.34 42.58 17.88
N PRO A 44 26.35 43.66 18.69
CA PRO A 44 27.38 43.88 19.69
C PRO A 44 27.21 42.93 20.89
N ARG A 45 28.35 42.48 21.43
CA ARG A 45 28.44 41.70 22.68
C ARG A 45 27.77 42.45 23.84
N GLN A 46 26.90 41.75 24.56
CA GLN A 46 26.29 42.22 25.81
C GLN A 46 27.37 42.44 26.90
N PRO A 47 27.25 43.51 27.71
CA PRO A 47 28.08 43.68 28.90
C PRO A 47 27.59 42.78 30.04
N ALA A 48 28.54 42.29 30.86
CA ALA A 48 28.29 41.42 31.99
C ALA A 48 27.34 42.06 33.04
N PRO A 49 26.50 41.26 33.74
CA PRO A 49 25.53 41.79 34.68
C PRO A 49 26.20 42.31 35.96
N ALA A 50 25.81 43.52 36.37
CA ALA A 50 26.19 44.11 37.64
C ALA A 50 25.60 43.30 38.82
N LYS A 51 26.40 43.11 39.88
CA LYS A 51 26.00 42.35 41.08
C LYS A 51 24.87 43.08 41.83
N LEU A 52 23.66 42.51 41.79
CA LEU A 52 22.51 42.94 42.60
C LEU A 52 22.72 42.63 44.09
N GLY A 53 22.27 43.56 44.93
CA GLY A 53 22.39 43.50 46.39
C GLY A 53 21.42 42.51 47.07
N PRO A 54 21.63 42.18 48.35
CA PRO A 54 20.92 41.10 49.05
C PRO A 54 19.40 41.26 49.11
N SER A 55 18.93 42.51 49.15
CA SER A 55 17.50 42.85 49.25
C SER A 55 16.72 42.59 47.96
N GLN A 56 17.38 42.72 46.80
CA GLN A 56 16.77 42.45 45.49
C GLN A 56 16.69 40.96 45.18
N ARG A 57 17.62 40.15 45.71
CA ARG A 57 17.62 38.69 45.53
C ARG A 57 16.45 38.00 46.24
N LYS A 58 15.97 38.55 47.36
CA LYS A 58 14.83 37.99 48.08
C LYS A 58 13.51 38.24 47.34
N ALA A 59 13.35 39.43 46.77
CA ALA A 59 12.20 39.78 45.93
C ALA A 59 12.18 38.98 44.61
N GLU A 60 13.34 38.73 43.99
CA GLU A 60 13.42 37.88 42.79
C GLU A 60 13.16 36.40 43.09
N ALA A 61 13.52 35.91 44.28
CA ALA A 61 13.26 34.52 44.67
C ALA A 61 11.76 34.26 44.92
N GLU A 62 11.05 35.19 45.58
CA GLU A 62 9.60 35.08 45.80
C GLU A 62 8.82 35.21 44.48
N MET A 63 9.22 36.12 43.59
CA MET A 63 8.60 36.30 42.27
C MET A 63 8.90 35.17 41.28
N SER A 64 10.02 34.45 41.48
CA SER A 64 10.37 33.26 40.68
C SER A 64 9.62 32.01 41.14
N SER A 65 9.26 31.92 42.43
CA SER A 65 8.41 30.84 42.96
C SER A 65 6.98 30.95 42.44
N GLU A 66 6.38 32.15 42.48
CA GLU A 66 5.02 32.38 41.95
C GLU A 66 4.94 32.15 40.42
N ARG A 67 6.02 32.43 39.69
CA ARG A 67 6.12 32.15 38.24
C ARG A 67 6.35 30.66 37.91
N ALA A 68 6.85 29.87 38.86
CA ALA A 68 7.00 28.42 38.68
C ALA A 68 5.65 27.74 38.84
N ASP A 69 4.89 28.09 39.88
CA ASP A 69 3.55 27.52 40.12
C ASP A 69 2.54 27.89 39.02
N GLN A 70 2.62 29.11 38.46
CA GLN A 70 1.79 29.51 37.31
C GLN A 70 2.15 28.77 35.99
N ARG A 71 3.40 28.34 35.82
CA ARG A 71 3.81 27.59 34.62
C ARG A 71 3.33 26.16 34.64
N ASP A 72 3.28 25.55 35.82
CA ASP A 72 2.82 24.16 35.95
C ASP A 72 1.30 24.08 35.71
N ASP A 73 0.51 25.05 36.19
CA ASP A 73 -0.93 25.16 35.91
C ASP A 73 -1.25 25.54 34.44
N GLU A 74 -0.46 26.41 33.80
CA GLU A 74 -0.58 26.69 32.36
C GLU A 74 -0.21 25.46 31.51
N SER A 75 0.78 24.67 31.93
CA SER A 75 1.20 23.46 31.21
C SER A 75 0.15 22.32 31.33
N LEU A 76 -0.46 22.16 32.50
CA LEU A 76 -1.54 21.19 32.74
C LEU A 76 -2.82 21.58 31.99
N SER A 77 -3.21 22.86 32.00
CA SER A 77 -4.37 23.33 31.25
C SER A 77 -4.17 23.30 29.73
N PHE A 78 -2.95 23.55 29.23
CA PHE A 78 -2.61 23.39 27.82
C PHE A 78 -2.69 21.92 27.38
N SER A 79 -2.20 20.99 28.21
CA SER A 79 -2.25 19.53 27.91
C SER A 79 -3.68 18.98 27.85
N MET A 80 -4.58 19.42 28.74
CA MET A 80 -5.99 18.98 28.72
C MET A 80 -6.79 19.57 27.55
N VAL A 81 -6.43 20.77 27.09
CA VAL A 81 -7.05 21.40 25.91
C VAL A 81 -6.63 20.69 24.64
N ASP A 82 -5.36 20.29 24.52
CA ASP A 82 -4.86 19.49 23.41
C ASP A 82 -5.49 18.09 23.39
N GLU A 83 -5.60 17.42 24.54
CA GLU A 83 -6.23 16.10 24.64
C GLU A 83 -7.75 16.14 24.34
N ALA A 84 -8.45 17.20 24.74
CA ALA A 84 -9.85 17.41 24.39
C ALA A 84 -10.03 17.75 22.89
N ALA A 85 -9.10 18.50 22.31
CA ALA A 85 -9.10 18.82 20.89
C ALA A 85 -8.82 17.57 20.03
N GLU A 86 -7.87 16.72 20.44
CA GLU A 86 -7.58 15.43 19.81
C GLU A 86 -8.77 14.48 19.90
N ASN A 87 -9.40 14.35 21.08
CA ASN A 87 -10.61 13.54 21.25
C ASN A 87 -11.79 14.05 20.40
N LEU A 88 -11.98 15.36 20.28
CA LEU A 88 -13.01 15.95 19.42
C LEU A 88 -12.71 15.71 17.94
N GLN A 89 -11.45 15.80 17.54
CA GLN A 89 -11.00 15.49 16.17
C GLN A 89 -11.19 14.00 15.85
N GLU A 90 -10.91 13.11 16.80
CA GLU A 90 -11.14 11.68 16.65
C GLU A 90 -12.64 11.36 16.55
N ILE A 91 -13.50 11.99 17.36
CA ILE A 91 -14.97 11.85 17.27
C ILE A 91 -15.50 12.36 15.93
N LYS A 92 -14.96 13.48 15.41
CA LYS A 92 -15.28 13.98 14.07
C LYS A 92 -14.83 12.98 12.99
N ALA A 93 -13.61 12.45 13.07
CA ALA A 93 -13.14 11.42 12.14
C ALA A 93 -13.96 10.13 12.20
N ARG A 94 -14.38 9.72 13.41
CA ARG A 94 -15.29 8.60 13.65
C ARG A 94 -16.74 8.85 13.20
N THR A 95 -17.11 10.06 12.81
CA THR A 95 -18.46 10.37 12.29
C THR A 95 -18.45 10.82 10.83
N MET A 96 -17.29 11.19 10.26
CA MET A 96 -17.18 11.68 8.88
C MET A 96 -17.58 10.64 7.82
N TYR A 97 -17.40 9.33 8.04
CA TYR A 97 -17.91 8.31 7.12
C TYR A 97 -19.44 8.18 7.11
N ARG A 98 -20.15 8.75 8.12
CA ARG A 98 -21.61 8.91 8.09
C ARG A 98 -22.07 10.07 7.21
N MET A 99 -21.14 10.86 6.65
CA MET A 99 -21.44 11.91 5.67
C MET A 99 -21.61 11.37 4.24
N LEU A 100 -21.50 10.05 4.05
CA LEU A 100 -21.81 9.43 2.77
C LEU A 100 -23.30 9.56 2.48
N GLU A 101 -23.64 10.25 1.40
CA GLU A 101 -25.02 10.51 0.99
C GLU A 101 -25.40 9.64 -0.21
N GLU A 102 -26.57 9.04 -0.17
CA GLU A 102 -27.18 8.40 -1.34
C GLU A 102 -28.06 9.42 -2.07
N ILE A 103 -27.65 9.75 -3.29
CA ILE A 103 -28.29 10.75 -4.12
C ILE A 103 -28.97 10.05 -5.28
N ASP A 104 -30.30 10.01 -5.25
CA ASP A 104 -31.08 9.64 -6.43
C ASP A 104 -30.98 10.75 -7.47
N THR A 105 -30.45 10.45 -8.66
CA THR A 105 -30.33 11.43 -9.77
C THR A 105 -31.53 11.40 -10.72
N GLY A 106 -32.49 10.49 -10.49
CA GLY A 106 -33.60 10.18 -11.39
C GLY A 106 -33.26 9.08 -12.41
N THR A 107 -31.98 8.94 -12.79
CA THR A 107 -31.50 7.84 -13.66
C THR A 107 -30.86 6.71 -12.85
N SER A 108 -30.14 7.05 -11.79
CA SER A 108 -29.49 6.09 -10.89
C SER A 108 -29.23 6.69 -9.52
N VAL A 109 -29.09 5.84 -8.52
CA VAL A 109 -28.65 6.24 -7.17
C VAL A 109 -27.13 6.30 -7.15
N LYS A 110 -26.58 7.42 -6.69
CA LYS A 110 -25.15 7.68 -6.56
C LYS A 110 -24.75 7.79 -5.10
N LYS A 111 -23.61 7.24 -4.69
CA LYS A 111 -23.04 7.47 -3.35
C LYS A 111 -22.04 8.62 -3.43
N LEU A 112 -22.28 9.70 -2.67
CA LEU A 112 -21.43 10.89 -2.65
C LEU A 112 -20.83 11.12 -1.27
N LEU A 113 -19.51 11.28 -1.23
CA LEU A 113 -18.79 11.84 -0.10
C LEU A 113 -18.25 13.22 -0.49
N PHE A 114 -18.85 14.29 0.06
CA PHE A 114 -18.38 15.66 -0.13
C PHE A 114 -17.65 16.17 1.11
N LEU A 115 -16.40 16.62 0.94
CA LEU A 115 -15.49 16.99 2.03
C LEU A 115 -14.94 18.40 1.85
N THR A 116 -14.66 19.07 2.96
CA THR A 116 -13.78 20.25 2.97
C THR A 116 -12.30 19.84 2.97
N ASN A 117 -11.40 20.73 2.57
CA ASN A 117 -9.95 20.48 2.68
C ASN A 117 -9.52 20.06 4.11
N ALA A 118 -10.08 20.70 5.14
CA ALA A 118 -9.78 20.35 6.54
C ALA A 118 -10.27 18.93 6.91
N GLN A 119 -11.43 18.52 6.40
CA GLN A 119 -11.96 17.17 6.60
C GLN A 119 -11.13 16.13 5.85
N ALA A 120 -10.75 16.42 4.60
CA ALA A 120 -9.89 15.55 3.80
C ALA A 120 -8.52 15.34 4.48
N ASP A 121 -7.92 16.40 5.01
CA ASP A 121 -6.66 16.31 5.75
C ASP A 121 -6.80 15.51 7.04
N LEU A 122 -7.89 15.73 7.80
CA LEU A 122 -8.16 14.98 9.03
C LEU A 122 -8.32 13.48 8.75
N LEU A 123 -9.08 13.11 7.71
CA LEU A 123 -9.20 11.71 7.27
C LEU A 123 -7.87 11.13 6.77
N ALA A 124 -7.02 11.95 6.13
CA ALA A 124 -5.72 11.47 5.69
C ALA A 124 -4.74 11.22 6.87
N SER A 125 -4.84 12.00 7.94
CA SER A 125 -3.92 11.93 9.09
C SER A 125 -4.38 10.99 10.21
N THR A 126 -5.69 10.75 10.38
CA THR A 126 -6.19 9.95 11.50
C THR A 126 -6.05 8.44 11.22
N PRO A 127 -5.33 7.68 12.07
CA PRO A 127 -5.16 6.24 11.90
C PRO A 127 -6.50 5.48 11.83
N GLY A 128 -6.61 4.53 10.91
CA GLY A 128 -7.81 3.69 10.74
C GLY A 128 -9.05 4.40 10.20
N SER A 129 -9.02 5.72 9.95
CA SER A 129 -10.16 6.45 9.40
C SER A 129 -10.43 6.12 7.93
N VAL A 130 -9.37 5.91 7.14
CA VAL A 130 -9.45 5.45 5.74
C VAL A 130 -10.12 4.07 5.64
N ALA A 131 -9.79 3.14 6.53
CA ALA A 131 -10.42 1.82 6.57
C ALA A 131 -11.95 1.94 6.79
N LYS A 132 -12.35 2.71 7.81
CA LYS A 132 -13.78 2.98 8.08
C LYS A 132 -14.48 3.69 6.93
N LEU A 133 -13.78 4.59 6.24
CA LEU A 133 -14.30 5.28 5.08
C LEU A 133 -14.61 4.30 3.94
N LEU A 134 -13.67 3.41 3.65
CA LEU A 134 -13.83 2.40 2.59
C LEU A 134 -14.92 1.39 2.96
N ASP A 135 -15.01 0.97 4.22
CA ASP A 135 -16.09 0.11 4.72
C ASP A 135 -17.47 0.76 4.49
N ALA A 136 -17.59 2.07 4.71
CA ALA A 136 -18.84 2.81 4.51
C ALA A 136 -19.29 2.89 3.03
N PHE A 137 -18.38 2.76 2.06
CA PHE A 137 -18.75 2.66 0.64
C PHE A 137 -19.39 1.32 0.28
N GLU A 138 -19.39 0.33 1.19
CA GLU A 138 -20.04 -0.97 1.09
C GLU A 138 -19.71 -1.71 -0.22
N PHE A 139 -18.43 -1.90 -0.51
CA PHE A 139 -18.02 -2.72 -1.65
C PHE A 139 -17.47 -4.08 -1.20
N PRO A 140 -17.67 -5.14 -2.01
CA PRO A 140 -17.19 -6.46 -1.66
C PRO A 140 -15.66 -6.44 -1.54
N LYS A 141 -15.11 -7.30 -0.67
CA LYS A 141 -13.68 -7.30 -0.32
C LYS A 141 -12.81 -7.40 -1.59
N PRO A 142 -12.04 -6.36 -1.94
CA PRO A 142 -11.27 -6.35 -3.17
C PRO A 142 -10.06 -7.28 -3.07
N LYS A 143 -9.62 -7.84 -4.21
CA LYS A 143 -8.35 -8.58 -4.31
C LYS A 143 -7.28 -7.80 -5.08
N LEU A 144 -7.64 -6.68 -5.69
CA LEU A 144 -6.78 -5.84 -6.52
C LEU A 144 -7.21 -4.37 -6.43
N MET A 145 -6.24 -3.47 -6.39
CA MET A 145 -6.43 -2.05 -6.65
C MET A 145 -5.96 -1.69 -8.07
N ILE A 146 -6.82 -1.06 -8.85
CA ILE A 146 -6.46 -0.46 -10.15
C ILE A 146 -6.55 1.06 -10.00
N ASP A 147 -5.43 1.76 -10.23
CA ASP A 147 -5.34 3.20 -10.05
C ASP A 147 -5.10 3.90 -11.40
N PHE A 148 -6.10 4.63 -11.89
CA PHE A 148 -5.96 5.44 -13.10
C PHE A 148 -5.42 6.82 -12.75
N LEU A 149 -4.12 7.01 -13.00
CA LEU A 149 -3.52 8.32 -12.91
C LEU A 149 -4.12 9.22 -13.97
N LYS A 150 -4.48 10.45 -13.58
CA LYS A 150 -5.11 11.41 -14.49
C LYS A 150 -4.27 11.54 -15.77
N SER A 151 -4.95 11.33 -16.89
CA SER A 151 -4.36 11.20 -18.23
C SER A 151 -5.16 12.09 -19.17
N CYS A 152 -4.64 13.26 -19.52
CA CYS A 152 -5.35 14.20 -20.39
C CYS A 152 -5.10 13.89 -21.88
N GLY A 153 -5.76 14.64 -22.77
CA GLY A 153 -5.53 14.53 -24.21
C GLY A 153 -6.48 13.60 -24.97
N SER A 154 -7.60 13.18 -24.37
CA SER A 154 -8.65 12.45 -25.09
C SER A 154 -9.32 13.33 -26.17
N PRO A 155 -10.00 12.75 -27.18
CA PRO A 155 -10.71 13.53 -28.20
C PRO A 155 -11.71 14.52 -27.61
N ALA A 156 -12.52 14.08 -26.65
CA ALA A 156 -13.51 14.93 -26.00
C ALA A 156 -12.87 15.97 -25.08
N TRP A 157 -11.75 15.64 -24.41
CA TRP A 157 -10.97 16.63 -23.66
C TRP A 157 -10.43 17.71 -24.58
N TYR A 158 -9.88 17.31 -25.73
CA TYR A 158 -9.31 18.20 -26.71
C TYR A 158 -10.37 19.15 -27.27
N GLU A 159 -11.48 18.60 -27.80
CA GLU A 159 -12.62 19.39 -28.30
C GLU A 159 -13.10 20.42 -27.27
N LYS A 160 -13.19 20.03 -26.00
CA LYS A 160 -13.56 20.92 -24.91
C LYS A 160 -12.51 22.02 -24.73
N VAL A 161 -11.25 21.68 -24.48
CA VAL A 161 -10.16 22.66 -24.28
C VAL A 161 -10.04 23.64 -25.45
N LEU A 162 -10.26 23.19 -26.68
CA LEU A 162 -10.23 24.06 -27.85
C LEU A 162 -11.39 25.05 -27.93
N LYS A 163 -12.60 24.63 -27.55
CA LYS A 163 -13.77 25.50 -27.53
C LYS A 163 -13.66 26.61 -26.50
N THR A 164 -12.85 26.43 -25.45
CA THR A 164 -12.66 27.43 -24.38
C THR A 164 -11.34 28.17 -24.39
N GLN A 165 -10.38 27.83 -25.27
CA GLN A 165 -9.24 28.71 -25.52
C GLN A 165 -9.76 30.04 -26.09
N ARG A 166 -9.80 31.05 -25.22
CA ARG A 166 -10.19 32.41 -25.54
C ARG A 166 -9.27 32.98 -26.64
N PRO A 167 -9.78 33.84 -27.53
CA PRO A 167 -8.97 34.76 -28.34
C PRO A 167 -8.09 35.70 -27.51
N ASP A 168 -8.38 35.85 -26.20
CA ASP A 168 -7.61 36.67 -25.27
C ASP A 168 -6.33 35.98 -24.77
N CYS A 169 -5.50 35.70 -25.76
CA CYS A 169 -4.07 35.46 -25.69
C CYS A 169 -3.26 36.66 -25.14
N SER A 170 -3.84 37.64 -24.43
CA SER A 170 -3.06 38.79 -23.95
C SER A 170 -2.07 38.46 -22.83
N LYS A 171 -2.22 37.31 -22.14
CA LYS A 171 -1.42 36.93 -20.94
C LYS A 171 -0.46 35.74 -21.11
N GLY A 172 -0.30 35.20 -22.32
CA GLY A 172 0.58 34.06 -22.59
C GLY A 172 -0.13 32.71 -22.73
N PRO A 173 0.51 31.70 -23.34
CA PRO A 173 0.04 30.31 -23.31
C PRO A 173 0.00 29.81 -21.87
N HIS A 174 -1.10 29.18 -21.46
CA HIS A 174 -1.11 28.43 -20.20
C HIS A 174 -0.12 27.26 -20.29
N TRP A 175 0.65 27.01 -19.23
CA TRP A 175 1.65 25.93 -19.19
C TRP A 175 1.05 24.53 -19.41
N PHE A 176 -0.26 24.32 -19.16
CA PHE A 176 -0.96 23.06 -19.50
C PHE A 176 -1.30 22.94 -20.99
N ALA A 177 -1.19 24.01 -21.76
CA ALA A 177 -1.52 24.06 -23.18
C ALA A 177 -0.28 23.89 -24.08
N ASN A 178 0.89 23.61 -23.50
CA ASN A 178 2.13 23.37 -24.24
C ASN A 178 1.95 22.21 -25.25
N GLY A 179 2.23 22.49 -26.52
CA GLY A 179 2.00 21.54 -27.62
C GLY A 179 0.56 21.40 -28.09
N LEU A 180 -0.40 22.05 -27.44
CA LEU A 180 -1.84 22.03 -27.78
C LEU A 180 -2.29 23.33 -28.49
N MET A 181 -1.34 24.17 -28.90
CA MET A 181 -1.59 25.40 -29.63
C MET A 181 -2.11 25.10 -31.03
N ASN A 182 -2.91 26.02 -31.60
CA ASN A 182 -3.51 25.97 -32.94
C ASN A 182 -4.79 25.13 -33.11
N ASN A 183 -5.48 24.76 -32.03
CA ASN A 183 -6.77 24.09 -32.11
C ASN A 183 -6.77 22.81 -33.00
N ALA A 184 -5.66 22.07 -33.04
CA ALA A 184 -5.52 20.84 -33.82
C ALA A 184 -4.88 19.69 -33.02
N PRO A 185 -5.51 18.49 -32.97
CA PRO A 185 -5.07 17.39 -32.12
C PRO A 185 -3.67 16.88 -32.51
N PRO A 186 -2.94 16.19 -31.61
CA PRO A 186 -1.57 15.72 -31.86
C PRO A 186 -1.50 14.49 -32.80
N PHE A 187 -2.34 14.47 -33.81
CA PHE A 187 -2.47 13.43 -34.83
C PHE A 187 -2.45 14.07 -36.22
N GLU A 188 -2.08 13.30 -37.25
CA GLU A 188 -2.10 13.76 -38.64
C GLU A 188 -3.54 14.04 -39.10
N ASP A 189 -4.48 13.18 -38.71
CA ASP A 189 -5.90 13.34 -39.03
C ASP A 189 -6.80 12.97 -37.82
N GLN A 190 -8.07 13.37 -37.93
CA GLN A 190 -9.08 13.12 -36.90
C GLN A 190 -9.41 11.62 -36.74
N GLN A 191 -9.31 10.84 -37.82
CA GLN A 191 -9.62 9.42 -37.81
C GLN A 191 -8.60 8.65 -36.97
N ALA A 192 -7.31 8.95 -37.11
CA ALA A 192 -6.23 8.39 -36.31
C ALA A 192 -6.41 8.69 -34.82
N PHE A 193 -6.93 9.87 -34.48
CA PHE A 193 -7.21 10.24 -33.10
C PHE A 193 -8.37 9.43 -32.51
N VAL A 194 -9.45 9.25 -33.28
CA VAL A 194 -10.59 8.40 -32.88
C VAL A 194 -10.16 6.93 -32.78
N GLN A 195 -9.35 6.43 -33.71
CA GLN A 195 -8.80 5.08 -33.64
C GLN A 195 -7.93 4.86 -32.39
N ALA A 196 -7.18 5.88 -31.95
CA ALA A 196 -6.42 5.79 -30.69
C ALA A 196 -7.35 5.63 -29.47
N GLN A 197 -8.48 6.34 -29.44
CA GLN A 197 -9.53 6.15 -28.42
C GLN A 197 -10.11 4.73 -28.49
N GLU A 198 -10.48 4.26 -29.68
CA GLU A 198 -11.05 2.92 -29.87
C GLU A 198 -10.09 1.82 -29.40
N ARG A 199 -8.79 1.93 -29.71
CA ARG A 199 -7.77 1.00 -29.22
C ARG A 199 -7.67 0.99 -27.71
N LEU A 200 -7.70 2.18 -27.08
CA LEU A 200 -7.68 2.26 -25.62
C LEU A 200 -8.93 1.61 -25.00
N VAL A 201 -10.11 1.82 -25.60
CA VAL A 201 -11.36 1.16 -25.16
C VAL A 201 -11.26 -0.37 -25.33
N THR A 202 -10.69 -0.85 -26.45
CA THR A 202 -10.44 -2.28 -26.67
C THR A 202 -9.48 -2.85 -25.62
N PHE A 203 -8.38 -2.15 -25.30
CA PHE A 203 -7.48 -2.52 -24.22
C PHE A 203 -8.21 -2.61 -22.87
N MET A 204 -9.03 -1.61 -22.54
CA MET A 204 -9.83 -1.64 -21.30
C MET A 204 -10.78 -2.85 -21.28
N LYS A 205 -11.48 -3.10 -22.39
CA LYS A 205 -12.44 -4.19 -22.53
C LYS A 205 -11.80 -5.57 -22.46
N GLU A 206 -10.64 -5.76 -23.08
CA GLU A 206 -10.01 -7.08 -23.20
C GLU A 206 -9.00 -7.42 -22.11
N VAL A 207 -8.43 -6.40 -21.45
CA VAL A 207 -7.37 -6.59 -20.45
C VAL A 207 -7.85 -6.16 -19.07
N VAL A 208 -8.29 -4.91 -18.92
CA VAL A 208 -8.51 -4.30 -17.60
C VAL A 208 -9.84 -4.71 -16.98
N ILE A 209 -10.93 -4.75 -17.77
CA ILE A 209 -12.25 -5.16 -17.30
C ILE A 209 -12.27 -6.62 -16.84
N PRO A 210 -11.77 -7.61 -17.61
CA PRO A 210 -11.72 -9.00 -17.15
C PRO A 210 -10.92 -9.15 -15.86
N LEU A 211 -9.78 -8.46 -15.76
CA LEU A 211 -8.98 -8.43 -14.55
C LEU A 211 -9.74 -7.84 -13.36
N ALA A 212 -10.45 -6.73 -13.54
CA ALA A 212 -11.26 -6.12 -12.50
C ALA A 212 -12.37 -7.05 -12.02
N VAL A 213 -13.02 -7.78 -12.94
CA VAL A 213 -14.06 -8.76 -12.66
C VAL A 213 -13.51 -9.96 -11.87
N GLU A 214 -12.43 -10.58 -12.35
CA GLU A 214 -11.81 -11.77 -11.73
C GLU A 214 -11.34 -11.51 -10.29
N THR A 215 -10.94 -10.27 -10.02
CA THR A 215 -10.33 -9.87 -8.75
C THR A 215 -11.29 -9.09 -7.84
N ASN A 216 -12.52 -8.84 -8.27
CA ASN A 216 -13.42 -7.89 -7.60
C ASN A 216 -12.68 -6.58 -7.26
N ALA A 217 -12.02 -6.00 -8.26
CA ALA A 217 -11.10 -4.90 -8.03
C ALA A 217 -11.81 -3.66 -7.44
N VAL A 218 -11.04 -2.85 -6.72
CA VAL A 218 -11.38 -1.45 -6.50
C VAL A 218 -10.61 -0.61 -7.53
N VAL A 219 -11.35 0.14 -8.33
CA VAL A 219 -10.83 0.98 -9.41
C VAL A 219 -10.99 2.44 -9.02
N ILE A 220 -9.89 3.19 -9.02
CA ILE A 220 -9.87 4.61 -8.65
C ILE A 220 -9.55 5.44 -9.89
N GLY A 221 -10.32 6.50 -10.16
CA GLY A 221 -10.13 7.36 -11.32
C GLY A 221 -10.74 8.76 -11.14
N SER A 222 -10.76 9.55 -12.22
CA SER A 222 -11.38 10.89 -12.18
C SER A 222 -12.90 10.79 -12.07
N ALA A 223 -13.53 11.67 -11.29
CA ALA A 223 -15.00 11.81 -11.29
C ALA A 223 -15.52 12.65 -12.46
N ASN A 224 -14.64 13.37 -13.17
CA ASN A 224 -15.03 14.33 -14.20
C ASN A 224 -15.16 13.64 -15.56
N GLN A 225 -16.30 13.83 -16.22
CA GLN A 225 -16.58 13.26 -17.53
C GLN A 225 -15.60 13.80 -18.57
N ASN A 226 -15.02 12.92 -19.39
CA ASN A 226 -14.10 13.25 -20.49
C ASN A 226 -12.80 13.97 -20.06
N GLU A 227 -12.52 14.12 -18.78
CA GLU A 227 -11.31 14.81 -18.33
C GLU A 227 -10.08 13.88 -18.35
N CYS A 228 -10.28 12.62 -17.94
CA CYS A 228 -9.25 11.60 -17.89
C CYS A 228 -9.51 10.53 -18.96
N TRP A 229 -8.62 10.41 -19.93
CA TRP A 229 -8.70 9.49 -21.06
C TRP A 229 -8.85 8.03 -20.60
N LEU A 230 -8.08 7.60 -19.59
CA LEU A 230 -8.17 6.26 -19.02
C LEU A 230 -9.54 6.01 -18.37
N THR A 231 -10.01 6.95 -17.56
CA THR A 231 -11.30 6.80 -16.88
C THR A 231 -12.44 6.75 -17.88
N THR A 232 -12.44 7.64 -18.88
CA THR A 232 -13.47 7.64 -19.93
C THR A 232 -13.46 6.33 -20.71
N ALA A 233 -12.29 5.86 -21.17
CA ALA A 233 -12.19 4.60 -21.90
C ALA A 233 -12.61 3.39 -21.06
N PHE A 234 -12.29 3.38 -19.77
CA PHE A 234 -12.71 2.33 -18.84
C PHE A 234 -14.23 2.35 -18.64
N GLN A 235 -14.82 3.52 -18.41
CA GLN A 235 -16.26 3.68 -18.24
C GLN A 235 -17.03 3.32 -19.52
N ASP A 236 -16.51 3.66 -20.70
CA ASP A 236 -17.07 3.25 -21.98
C ASP A 236 -17.04 1.72 -22.12
N ALA A 237 -15.88 1.09 -21.89
CA ALA A 237 -15.74 -0.36 -21.93
C ALA A 237 -16.66 -1.06 -20.91
N TYR A 238 -16.74 -0.55 -19.68
CA TYR A 238 -17.65 -1.04 -18.65
C TYR A 238 -19.10 -0.92 -19.09
N TYR A 239 -19.52 0.23 -19.62
CA TYR A 239 -20.90 0.44 -20.06
C TYR A 239 -21.33 -0.54 -21.16
N PHE A 240 -20.44 -0.85 -22.12
CA PHE A 240 -20.68 -1.88 -23.14
C PHE A 240 -20.83 -3.28 -22.55
N GLU A 241 -20.09 -3.58 -21.48
CA GLU A 241 -20.06 -4.90 -20.85
C GLU A 241 -21.12 -5.04 -19.74
N LYS A 242 -21.68 -3.94 -19.24
CA LYS A 242 -22.62 -3.87 -18.11
C LYS A 242 -23.84 -4.76 -18.30
N GLN A 243 -24.31 -4.94 -19.54
CA GLN A 243 -25.42 -5.83 -19.88
C GLN A 243 -25.19 -7.28 -19.42
N LYS A 244 -23.93 -7.72 -19.28
CA LYS A 244 -23.57 -9.07 -18.83
C LYS A 244 -23.83 -9.30 -17.34
N TRP A 245 -23.87 -8.23 -16.54
CA TRP A 245 -23.93 -8.30 -15.06
C TRP A 245 -25.21 -7.69 -14.47
N GLY A 246 -26.09 -7.12 -15.29
CA GLY A 246 -27.34 -6.52 -14.85
C GLY A 246 -27.11 -5.27 -14.00
N ASN A 247 -27.74 -5.20 -12.83
CA ASN A 247 -27.72 -4.02 -11.96
C ASN A 247 -26.53 -3.96 -10.99
N THR A 248 -25.78 -5.07 -10.81
CA THR A 248 -24.70 -5.15 -9.82
C THR A 248 -23.37 -5.33 -10.52
N SER A 249 -22.48 -4.36 -10.36
CA SER A 249 -21.11 -4.44 -10.88
C SER A 249 -20.28 -5.47 -10.09
N PRO A 250 -19.51 -6.34 -10.76
CA PRO A 250 -18.63 -7.32 -10.10
C PRO A 250 -17.34 -6.71 -9.52
N PHE A 251 -17.13 -5.41 -9.71
CA PHE A 251 -16.02 -4.61 -9.17
C PHE A 251 -16.55 -3.23 -8.77
N THR A 252 -15.76 -2.47 -8.01
CA THR A 252 -16.17 -1.11 -7.59
C THR A 252 -15.32 -0.04 -8.24
N PHE A 253 -15.97 0.93 -8.87
CA PHE A 253 -15.33 2.15 -9.36
C PHE A 253 -15.61 3.33 -8.41
N ILE A 254 -14.55 4.05 -8.02
CA ILE A 254 -14.60 5.27 -7.22
C ILE A 254 -14.04 6.43 -8.05
N GLY A 255 -14.91 7.36 -8.41
CA GLY A 255 -14.53 8.62 -9.03
C GLY A 255 -14.13 9.64 -7.97
N SER A 256 -12.98 10.29 -8.14
CA SER A 256 -12.51 11.35 -7.24
C SER A 256 -12.20 12.63 -7.99
N THR A 257 -12.52 13.78 -7.39
CA THR A 257 -12.21 15.10 -7.97
C THR A 257 -12.07 16.17 -6.89
N CYS A 258 -11.32 17.22 -7.22
CA CYS A 258 -11.19 18.43 -6.42
C CYS A 258 -11.28 19.70 -7.31
N GLU A 259 -11.61 19.53 -8.60
CA GLU A 259 -11.60 20.58 -9.62
C GLU A 259 -13.01 21.23 -9.71
N LEU A 260 -13.52 21.73 -8.59
CA LEU A 260 -14.88 22.29 -8.53
C LEU A 260 -15.06 23.54 -9.39
N SER A 261 -13.97 24.25 -9.70
CA SER A 261 -13.99 25.34 -10.69
C SER A 261 -14.66 24.92 -11.99
N HIS A 262 -14.49 23.66 -12.42
CA HIS A 262 -15.08 23.13 -13.64
C HIS A 262 -16.60 23.11 -13.64
N PHE A 263 -17.19 22.96 -12.46
CA PHE A 263 -18.63 22.79 -12.31
C PHE A 263 -19.34 24.15 -12.30
N TYR A 264 -18.85 25.08 -11.49
CA TYR A 264 -19.52 26.38 -11.28
C TYR A 264 -19.48 27.31 -12.50
N THR A 265 -18.71 26.94 -13.52
CA THR A 265 -18.63 27.64 -14.81
C THR A 265 -19.58 27.07 -15.86
N LEU A 266 -20.14 25.88 -15.62
CA LEU A 266 -20.99 25.20 -16.57
C LEU A 266 -22.43 25.73 -16.50
N GLU A 267 -22.86 26.41 -17.56
CA GLU A 267 -24.19 27.04 -17.63
C GLU A 267 -25.33 26.02 -17.77
N ASP A 268 -25.05 24.80 -18.23
CA ASP A 268 -26.06 23.75 -18.42
C ASP A 268 -26.81 23.42 -17.12
N GLU A 269 -28.12 23.69 -17.10
CA GLU A 269 -29.01 23.43 -15.94
C GLU A 269 -29.29 21.94 -15.71
N SER A 270 -29.09 21.11 -16.74
CA SER A 270 -29.27 19.66 -16.69
C SER A 270 -28.03 18.90 -16.22
N ALA A 271 -26.91 19.62 -15.99
CA ALA A 271 -25.66 19.03 -15.53
C ALA A 271 -25.81 18.24 -14.23
N LEU A 272 -25.20 17.06 -14.18
CA LEU A 272 -25.26 16.13 -13.07
C LEU A 272 -24.75 16.75 -11.78
N TRP A 273 -23.67 17.54 -11.83
CA TRP A 273 -23.14 18.23 -10.65
C TRP A 273 -24.19 19.17 -10.02
N LYS A 274 -25.04 19.85 -10.81
CA LYS A 274 -26.09 20.73 -10.29
C LYS A 274 -27.19 19.93 -9.60
N ILE A 275 -27.52 18.75 -10.11
CA ILE A 275 -28.48 17.82 -9.51
C ILE A 275 -27.93 17.30 -8.19
N MET A 276 -26.68 16.80 -8.20
CA MET A 276 -26.02 16.26 -7.02
C MET A 276 -25.85 17.32 -5.93
N ARG A 277 -25.38 18.53 -6.29
CA ARG A 277 -25.32 19.67 -5.37
C ARG A 277 -26.69 19.95 -4.75
N ARG A 278 -27.76 20.05 -5.53
CA ARG A 278 -29.11 20.38 -5.02
C ARG A 278 -29.62 19.37 -3.99
N LYS A 279 -29.25 18.09 -4.15
CA LYS A 279 -29.70 16.99 -3.28
C LYS A 279 -28.77 16.75 -2.09
N SER A 280 -27.46 16.99 -2.23
CA SER A 280 -26.49 16.86 -1.14
C SER A 280 -26.68 17.94 -0.08
N MET A 281 -26.80 17.55 1.18
CA MET A 281 -26.77 18.46 2.32
C MET A 281 -25.39 19.10 2.48
N HIS A 282 -24.32 18.30 2.45
CA HIS A 282 -22.97 18.78 2.73
C HIS A 282 -22.44 19.72 1.66
N TRP A 283 -22.71 19.42 0.38
CA TRP A 283 -22.35 20.31 -0.71
C TRP A 283 -23.11 21.64 -0.61
N ARG A 284 -24.44 21.63 -0.36
CA ARG A 284 -25.21 22.87 -0.19
C ARG A 284 -24.70 23.75 0.94
N MET A 285 -24.28 23.15 2.06
CA MET A 285 -23.71 23.91 3.18
C MET A 285 -22.44 24.66 2.79
N ARG A 286 -21.64 24.12 1.84
CA ARG A 286 -20.40 24.76 1.36
C ARG A 286 -20.60 25.61 0.10
N ASP A 287 -21.71 25.44 -0.62
CA ASP A 287 -22.01 26.09 -1.89
C ASP A 287 -21.83 27.62 -1.84
N LYS A 288 -22.42 28.28 -0.83
CA LYS A 288 -22.29 29.73 -0.66
C LYS A 288 -20.83 30.17 -0.57
N ARG A 289 -20.03 29.46 0.21
CA ARG A 289 -18.59 29.75 0.39
C ARG A 289 -17.83 29.53 -0.91
N ILE A 290 -18.11 28.45 -1.63
CA ILE A 290 -17.48 28.15 -2.94
C ILE A 290 -17.76 29.30 -3.93
N VAL A 291 -19.02 29.74 -4.02
CA VAL A 291 -19.45 30.83 -4.92
C VAL A 291 -18.81 32.17 -4.51
N GLU A 292 -18.77 32.49 -3.21
CA GLU A 292 -18.08 33.70 -2.69
C GLU A 292 -16.60 33.70 -3.08
N MET A 293 -15.90 32.58 -2.87
CA MET A 293 -14.48 32.43 -3.21
C MET A 293 -14.22 32.53 -4.70
N TRP A 294 -15.10 31.95 -5.51
CA TRP A 294 -15.03 32.01 -6.96
C TRP A 294 -15.12 33.45 -7.48
N HIS A 295 -16.14 34.19 -7.05
CA HIS A 295 -16.32 35.58 -7.46
C HIS A 295 -15.20 36.48 -6.95
N ALA A 296 -14.71 36.26 -5.72
CA ALA A 296 -13.63 37.04 -5.13
C ALA A 296 -12.31 36.92 -5.91
N GLN A 297 -12.08 35.78 -6.58
CA GLN A 297 -10.88 35.59 -7.40
C GLN A 297 -11.02 36.07 -8.85
N ASN A 298 -12.19 36.65 -9.21
CA ASN A 298 -12.53 37.06 -10.57
C ASN A 298 -12.17 35.98 -11.60
N MET A 299 -12.37 34.72 -11.23
CA MET A 299 -12.10 33.58 -12.10
C MET A 299 -13.10 33.64 -13.25
N GLN A 300 -12.62 34.06 -14.42
CA GLN A 300 -13.40 34.05 -15.65
C GLN A 300 -13.17 32.78 -16.48
N GLU A 301 -12.57 31.74 -15.89
CA GLU A 301 -12.31 30.49 -16.59
C GLU A 301 -13.65 29.89 -17.03
N SER A 302 -13.78 29.56 -18.32
CA SER A 302 -14.88 28.75 -18.81
C SER A 302 -14.39 27.31 -18.86
N THR A 303 -14.88 26.50 -17.93
CA THR A 303 -14.51 25.09 -17.84
C THR A 303 -15.74 24.19 -18.02
N LEU A 304 -15.51 23.01 -18.60
CA LEU A 304 -16.45 22.31 -19.51
C LEU A 304 -16.81 20.89 -19.08
N PHE A 305 -16.38 20.49 -17.89
CA PHE A 305 -16.50 19.10 -17.45
C PHE A 305 -17.61 19.02 -16.42
N ASP A 306 -18.54 18.11 -16.65
CA ASP A 306 -19.54 17.71 -15.67
C ASP A 306 -19.03 16.45 -14.91
N LEU A 307 -19.75 16.04 -13.88
CA LEU A 307 -19.56 14.73 -13.26
C LEU A 307 -19.92 13.61 -14.25
N ASP A 308 -19.16 12.53 -14.24
CA ASP A 308 -19.41 11.37 -15.10
C ASP A 308 -20.65 10.61 -14.61
N ASP A 309 -21.68 10.55 -15.45
CA ASP A 309 -22.94 9.88 -15.15
C ASP A 309 -22.81 8.35 -15.04
N LYS A 310 -21.73 7.77 -15.58
CA LYS A 310 -21.42 6.33 -15.46
C LYS A 310 -20.81 5.98 -14.10
N CYS A 311 -20.26 6.96 -13.38
CA CYS A 311 -19.70 6.75 -12.05
C CYS A 311 -20.80 6.58 -10.99
N GLU A 312 -20.64 5.62 -10.08
CA GLU A 312 -21.63 5.30 -9.04
C GLU A 312 -21.23 5.83 -7.66
N LYS A 313 -19.93 5.94 -7.38
CA LYS A 313 -19.37 6.35 -6.08
C LYS A 313 -18.40 7.51 -6.26
N PHE A 314 -18.63 8.61 -5.53
CA PHE A 314 -17.91 9.86 -5.68
C PHE A 314 -17.23 10.30 -4.38
N ILE A 315 -15.98 10.75 -4.50
CA ILE A 315 -15.27 11.51 -3.47
C ILE A 315 -14.96 12.89 -4.04
N ILE A 316 -15.54 13.94 -3.44
CA ILE A 316 -15.36 15.32 -3.87
C ILE A 316 -14.78 16.14 -2.72
N VAL A 317 -13.70 16.88 -2.99
CA VAL A 317 -13.07 17.78 -2.01
C VAL A 317 -13.18 19.22 -2.48
N ASP A 318 -13.55 20.14 -1.58
CA ASP A 318 -13.88 21.54 -1.93
C ASP A 318 -12.73 22.39 -2.48
N SER A 319 -11.47 21.97 -2.24
CA SER A 319 -10.25 22.68 -2.66
C SER A 319 -10.13 24.10 -2.10
N ILE A 320 -10.79 24.41 -0.98
CA ILE A 320 -10.72 25.73 -0.34
C ILE A 320 -9.64 25.73 0.75
N ASP A 321 -8.66 26.62 0.63
CA ASP A 321 -7.75 27.00 1.72
C ASP A 321 -8.35 28.21 2.46
N GLU A 322 -8.96 27.94 3.60
CA GLU A 322 -9.58 28.96 4.45
C GLU A 322 -8.55 29.95 5.01
N LYS A 323 -7.29 29.52 5.21
CA LYS A 323 -6.24 30.40 5.78
C LYS A 323 -5.75 31.40 4.74
N LYS A 324 -5.56 30.95 3.50
CA LYS A 324 -5.09 31.81 2.41
C LYS A 324 -6.23 32.53 1.68
N ASN A 325 -7.48 32.20 2.02
CA ASN A 325 -8.66 32.63 1.29
C ASN A 325 -8.46 32.34 -0.22
N ARG A 326 -8.15 31.08 -0.56
CA ARG A 326 -7.99 30.63 -1.94
C ARG A 326 -8.78 29.38 -2.26
N ILE A 327 -9.28 29.26 -3.49
CA ILE A 327 -9.87 28.04 -4.05
C ILE A 327 -8.88 27.35 -5.02
N ASN A 328 -9.19 26.14 -5.47
CA ASN A 328 -8.37 25.29 -6.34
C ASN A 328 -7.05 24.81 -5.71
N ILE A 329 -7.01 24.69 -4.38
CA ILE A 329 -5.88 24.13 -3.64
C ILE A 329 -6.03 22.61 -3.52
N LYS A 330 -5.24 21.87 -4.32
CA LYS A 330 -5.36 20.42 -4.53
C LYS A 330 -4.60 19.56 -3.51
N SER A 331 -3.83 20.17 -2.61
CA SER A 331 -2.93 19.45 -1.70
C SER A 331 -3.67 18.52 -0.75
N SER A 332 -4.78 18.96 -0.17
CA SER A 332 -5.55 18.16 0.79
C SER A 332 -6.23 16.96 0.13
N TRP A 333 -6.77 17.15 -1.08
CA TRP A 333 -7.25 16.04 -1.92
C TRP A 333 -6.12 15.06 -2.26
N GLY A 334 -4.95 15.54 -2.68
CA GLY A 334 -3.80 14.70 -2.99
C GLY A 334 -3.33 13.86 -1.79
N ARG A 335 -3.31 14.44 -0.58
CA ARG A 335 -3.00 13.72 0.66
C ARG A 335 -4.03 12.63 0.96
N LEU A 336 -5.32 12.93 0.85
CA LEU A 336 -6.38 11.94 1.06
C LEU A 336 -6.30 10.79 0.06
N MET A 337 -6.13 11.08 -1.23
CA MET A 337 -6.00 10.03 -2.25
C MET A 337 -4.73 9.19 -2.06
N THR A 338 -3.65 9.81 -1.60
CA THR A 338 -2.41 9.09 -1.22
C THR A 338 -2.68 8.16 -0.03
N ALA A 339 -3.37 8.63 1.02
CA ALA A 339 -3.72 7.80 2.18
C ALA A 339 -4.63 6.63 1.80
N ILE A 340 -5.66 6.86 0.97
CA ILE A 340 -6.55 5.82 0.45
C ILE A 340 -5.78 4.77 -0.34
N THR A 341 -4.98 5.20 -1.31
CA THR A 341 -4.24 4.27 -2.18
C THR A 341 -3.13 3.54 -1.43
N SER A 342 -2.48 4.16 -0.45
CA SER A 342 -1.47 3.50 0.41
C SER A 342 -2.11 2.43 1.28
N HIS A 343 -3.23 2.76 1.94
CA HIS A 343 -3.96 1.79 2.77
C HIS A 343 -4.44 0.57 1.98
N LEU A 344 -4.93 0.77 0.75
CA LEU A 344 -5.29 -0.33 -0.13
C LEU A 344 -4.05 -1.12 -0.58
N ALA A 345 -2.98 -0.45 -0.98
CA ALA A 345 -1.74 -1.11 -1.42
C ALA A 345 -1.03 -1.91 -0.32
N GLU A 346 -1.26 -1.61 0.96
CA GLU A 346 -0.80 -2.43 2.09
C GLU A 346 -1.48 -3.80 2.15
N GLY A 347 -2.79 -3.87 1.85
CA GLY A 347 -3.59 -5.08 2.00
C GLY A 347 -3.73 -5.92 0.72
N ILE A 348 -3.68 -5.27 -0.45
CA ILE A 348 -3.93 -5.91 -1.74
C ILE A 348 -2.93 -5.45 -2.81
N PRO A 349 -2.60 -6.31 -3.80
CA PRO A 349 -1.84 -5.91 -4.97
C PRO A 349 -2.43 -4.67 -5.63
N SER A 350 -1.56 -3.82 -6.16
CA SER A 350 -1.95 -2.59 -6.84
C SER A 350 -1.24 -2.45 -8.18
N VAL A 351 -1.92 -1.85 -9.16
CA VAL A 351 -1.33 -1.46 -10.44
C VAL A 351 -1.87 -0.10 -10.84
N SER A 352 -0.98 0.79 -11.29
CA SER A 352 -1.33 2.12 -11.76
C SER A 352 -1.15 2.23 -13.27
N PHE A 353 -2.05 2.94 -13.96
CA PHE A 353 -1.93 3.21 -15.40
C PHE A 353 -1.84 4.72 -15.65
N LYS A 354 -1.05 5.12 -16.66
CA LYS A 354 -1.00 6.50 -17.18
C LYS A 354 -0.86 6.50 -18.70
N THR A 355 -1.47 7.46 -19.38
CA THR A 355 -1.31 7.68 -20.83
C THR A 355 -1.50 9.15 -21.22
N GLY A 356 -1.39 9.44 -22.51
CA GLY A 356 -1.81 10.71 -23.09
C GLY A 356 -0.89 11.88 -22.78
N HIS A 357 -1.50 13.06 -22.61
CA HIS A 357 -0.82 14.33 -22.34
C HIS A 357 -0.67 14.56 -20.83
N SER A 358 0.56 14.86 -20.41
CA SER A 358 0.87 15.29 -19.05
C SER A 358 1.03 16.81 -18.94
N PHE A 359 0.68 17.34 -17.78
CA PHE A 359 0.88 18.75 -17.50
C PHE A 359 2.31 19.05 -17.05
N ASN A 360 2.96 19.96 -17.76
CA ASN A 360 4.32 20.40 -17.48
C ASN A 360 4.30 21.77 -16.81
N ASN A 361 4.73 21.82 -15.55
CA ASN A 361 4.81 23.05 -14.77
C ASN A 361 6.22 23.33 -14.26
N PRO A 362 6.60 24.59 -14.01
CA PRO A 362 7.90 24.93 -13.44
C PRO A 362 8.12 24.29 -12.06
N MET A 363 9.39 24.04 -11.69
CA MET A 363 9.80 23.38 -10.43
C MET A 363 9.15 23.95 -9.16
N ASN A 364 8.95 25.27 -9.10
CA ASN A 364 8.45 25.96 -7.90
C ASN A 364 6.93 26.16 -7.87
N THR A 365 6.19 25.41 -8.69
CA THR A 365 4.73 25.49 -8.75
C THR A 365 4.08 24.21 -8.21
N PRO A 366 2.89 24.29 -7.58
CA PRO A 366 2.20 23.12 -7.05
C PRO A 366 2.03 22.04 -8.11
N VAL A 367 2.26 20.78 -7.73
CA VAL A 367 2.05 19.62 -8.62
C VAL A 367 0.61 19.59 -9.08
N LEU A 368 0.43 19.35 -10.36
CA LEU A 368 -0.86 19.42 -11.03
C LEU A 368 -1.47 18.05 -11.19
N SER A 369 -2.78 17.99 -11.40
CA SER A 369 -3.51 16.73 -11.35
C SER A 369 -3.10 15.72 -12.44
N SER A 370 -2.69 16.14 -13.64
CA SER A 370 -2.21 15.25 -14.73
C SER A 370 -0.68 15.17 -14.88
N ALA A 371 0.10 15.72 -13.95
CA ALA A 371 1.57 15.77 -14.07
C ALA A 371 2.23 14.37 -14.03
N LEU A 372 3.42 14.25 -14.62
CA LEU A 372 4.25 13.04 -14.56
C LEU A 372 4.76 12.74 -13.13
N ASP A 373 4.81 13.75 -12.26
CA ASP A 373 5.18 13.59 -10.84
C ASP A 373 4.38 12.46 -10.17
N HIS A 374 3.10 12.30 -10.50
CA HIS A 374 2.25 11.24 -9.94
C HIS A 374 2.73 9.84 -10.32
N ALA A 375 3.19 9.64 -11.56
CA ALA A 375 3.72 8.36 -12.00
C ALA A 375 5.05 8.04 -11.29
N VAL A 376 5.94 9.04 -11.16
CA VAL A 376 7.20 8.89 -10.42
C VAL A 376 6.94 8.56 -8.97
N ASN A 377 6.06 9.29 -8.30
CA ASN A 377 5.74 9.08 -6.89
C ASN A 377 5.14 7.70 -6.65
N LYS A 378 4.26 7.22 -7.53
CA LYS A 378 3.64 5.89 -7.45
C LYS A 378 4.63 4.76 -7.63
N ALA A 379 5.52 4.89 -8.62
CA ALA A 379 6.55 3.90 -8.86
C ALA A 379 7.54 3.83 -7.68
N LYS A 380 7.97 4.99 -7.17
CA LYS A 380 8.82 5.08 -5.97
C LYS A 380 8.13 4.57 -4.72
N SER A 381 6.82 4.72 -4.61
CA SER A 381 6.00 4.16 -3.53
C SER A 381 5.67 2.68 -3.71
N GLY A 382 6.42 1.93 -4.53
CA GLY A 382 6.25 0.48 -4.59
C GLY A 382 5.16 -0.05 -5.53
N THR A 383 4.31 0.82 -6.09
CA THR A 383 3.23 0.40 -6.99
C THR A 383 3.75 0.32 -8.43
N PRO A 384 3.58 -0.82 -9.13
CA PRO A 384 3.84 -0.91 -10.57
C PRO A 384 3.05 0.13 -11.36
N VAL A 385 3.74 0.89 -12.21
CA VAL A 385 3.14 1.91 -13.08
C VAL A 385 3.30 1.49 -14.53
N VAL A 386 2.19 1.29 -15.22
CA VAL A 386 2.14 0.96 -16.65
C VAL A 386 1.89 2.25 -17.45
N LEU A 387 2.84 2.60 -18.31
CA LEU A 387 2.71 3.71 -19.24
C LEU A 387 2.22 3.17 -20.59
N LEU A 388 1.07 3.66 -21.04
CA LEU A 388 0.44 3.18 -22.27
C LEU A 388 0.79 4.07 -23.46
N ASP A 389 1.33 3.46 -24.51
CA ASP A 389 1.44 4.06 -25.84
C ASP A 389 0.19 3.76 -26.67
N LEU A 390 -0.44 4.81 -27.20
CA LEU A 390 -1.64 4.76 -28.04
C LEU A 390 -1.31 4.90 -29.54
N ARG A 391 -0.05 5.21 -29.88
CA ARG A 391 0.37 5.44 -31.26
C ARG A 391 0.60 4.12 -31.98
N MET A 392 0.25 4.10 -33.27
CA MET A 392 0.81 3.10 -34.18
C MET A 392 2.27 3.45 -34.44
N ARG A 393 3.15 2.53 -34.10
CA ARG A 393 4.60 2.66 -34.26
C ARG A 393 5.03 1.67 -35.33
N GLN A 394 5.93 2.10 -36.22
CA GLN A 394 6.53 1.16 -37.16
C GLN A 394 7.60 0.33 -36.45
N PRO A 395 7.66 -0.99 -36.68
CA PRO A 395 8.66 -1.83 -36.07
C PRO A 395 10.06 -1.37 -36.49
N ILE A 396 10.99 -1.32 -35.52
CA ILE A 396 12.40 -1.11 -35.81
C ILE A 396 12.95 -2.45 -36.29
N PRO A 397 13.60 -2.56 -37.46
CA PRO A 397 14.17 -3.82 -37.92
C PRO A 397 15.37 -4.22 -37.03
N VAL A 398 15.07 -4.86 -35.89
CA VAL A 398 16.04 -5.29 -34.86
C VAL A 398 17.08 -6.25 -35.44
N VAL A 399 16.70 -7.04 -36.46
CA VAL A 399 17.59 -8.00 -37.15
C VAL A 399 18.79 -7.33 -37.83
N GLN A 400 18.73 -6.02 -38.11
CA GLN A 400 19.84 -5.25 -38.69
C GLN A 400 20.65 -4.46 -37.66
N ALA A 401 20.13 -4.30 -36.44
CA ALA A 401 20.72 -3.49 -35.38
C ALA A 401 21.66 -4.35 -34.52
N GLN A 402 22.98 -4.16 -34.67
CA GLN A 402 23.98 -4.91 -33.89
C GLN A 402 24.17 -4.38 -32.46
N THR A 403 23.67 -3.17 -32.14
CA THR A 403 23.88 -2.51 -30.84
C THR A 403 22.63 -1.78 -30.35
N ARG A 404 22.47 -1.64 -29.03
CA ARG A 404 21.38 -0.86 -28.43
C ARG A 404 21.35 0.58 -28.93
N ARG A 405 22.51 1.23 -29.02
CA ARG A 405 22.67 2.55 -29.65
C ARG A 405 22.04 2.65 -31.04
N SER A 406 22.24 1.65 -31.91
CA SER A 406 21.64 1.67 -33.26
C SER A 406 20.11 1.60 -33.23
N VAL A 407 19.52 0.88 -32.26
CA VAL A 407 18.07 0.85 -32.05
C VAL A 407 17.57 2.20 -31.55
N ILE A 408 18.29 2.82 -30.60
CA ILE A 408 17.96 4.15 -30.07
C ILE A 408 17.98 5.21 -31.18
N GLU A 409 19.03 5.26 -32.00
CA GLU A 409 19.11 6.24 -33.10
C GLU A 409 18.02 6.00 -34.14
N ALA A 410 17.74 4.75 -34.52
CA ALA A 410 16.62 4.45 -35.41
C ALA A 410 15.27 4.90 -34.81
N ALA A 411 15.06 4.72 -33.51
CA ALA A 411 13.85 5.19 -32.83
C ALA A 411 13.75 6.73 -32.83
N LYS A 412 14.87 7.44 -32.61
CA LYS A 412 14.95 8.91 -32.71
C LYS A 412 14.55 9.39 -34.10
N ASP A 413 15.12 8.79 -35.15
CA ASP A 413 14.81 9.13 -36.55
C ASP A 413 13.32 9.00 -36.85
N ARG A 414 12.66 7.93 -36.36
CA ARG A 414 11.21 7.73 -36.55
C ARG A 414 10.38 8.79 -35.86
N VAL A 415 10.77 9.18 -34.64
CA VAL A 415 10.08 10.24 -33.89
C VAL A 415 10.28 11.60 -34.58
N GLU A 416 11.48 11.90 -35.08
CA GLU A 416 11.75 13.13 -35.84
C GLU A 416 10.93 13.18 -37.13
N GLN A 417 10.84 12.09 -37.89
CA GLN A 417 9.98 12.01 -39.07
C GLN A 417 8.51 12.26 -38.75
N MET A 418 8.01 11.71 -37.63
CA MET A 418 6.65 11.97 -37.17
C MET A 418 6.44 13.44 -36.78
N GLN A 419 7.38 14.02 -36.03
CA GLN A 419 7.33 15.42 -35.64
C GLN A 419 7.38 16.36 -36.85
N GLN A 420 8.20 16.06 -37.85
CA GLN A 420 8.26 16.81 -39.12
C GLN A 420 6.93 16.75 -39.88
N ARG A 421 6.29 15.57 -39.95
CA ARG A 421 4.96 15.43 -40.57
C ARG A 421 3.91 16.26 -39.84
N LEU A 422 3.90 16.23 -38.51
CA LEU A 422 2.98 17.06 -37.70
C LEU A 422 3.26 18.56 -37.86
N ALA A 423 4.53 18.97 -37.91
CA ALA A 423 4.92 20.36 -38.09
C ALA A 423 4.60 20.90 -39.49
N ALA A 424 4.58 20.03 -40.51
CA ALA A 424 4.22 20.38 -41.89
C ALA A 424 2.71 20.54 -42.12
N MET A 425 1.87 20.23 -41.12
CA MET A 425 0.42 20.43 -41.20
C MET A 425 0.07 21.93 -41.17
N ASP A 426 -1.11 22.27 -41.71
CA ASP A 426 -1.69 23.61 -41.58
C ASP A 426 -3.01 23.54 -40.77
N PRO A 427 -3.06 24.11 -39.56
CA PRO A 427 -1.96 24.76 -38.85
C PRO A 427 -0.93 23.74 -38.30
N PRO A 428 0.31 24.18 -37.99
CA PRO A 428 1.36 23.32 -37.45
C PRO A 428 0.96 22.63 -36.15
N ARG A 429 1.34 21.36 -36.00
CA ARG A 429 1.01 20.52 -34.84
C ARG A 429 2.28 20.00 -34.16
N SER A 430 2.16 19.65 -32.88
CA SER A 430 3.22 19.01 -32.10
C SER A 430 2.71 17.73 -31.47
N ASP A 431 3.60 16.76 -31.28
CA ASP A 431 3.29 15.62 -30.42
C ASP A 431 3.35 16.07 -28.95
N CYS A 432 2.19 16.11 -28.30
CA CYS A 432 2.07 16.42 -26.88
C CYS A 432 1.69 15.19 -26.04
N LEU A 433 1.69 13.99 -26.63
CA LEU A 433 1.42 12.72 -25.95
C LEU A 433 2.73 12.17 -25.36
N ASP A 434 3.28 12.92 -24.41
CA ASP A 434 4.56 12.66 -23.79
C ASP A 434 4.60 11.30 -23.07
N VAL A 435 3.52 10.88 -22.42
CA VAL A 435 3.45 9.56 -21.77
C VAL A 435 3.59 8.43 -22.80
N CYS A 436 2.96 8.55 -23.97
CA CYS A 436 3.07 7.59 -25.06
C CYS A 436 4.52 7.53 -25.59
N LEU A 437 5.19 8.68 -25.67
CA LEU A 437 6.58 8.77 -26.10
C LEU A 437 7.55 8.15 -25.08
N ILE A 438 7.31 8.37 -23.79
CA ILE A 438 8.08 7.75 -22.70
C ILE A 438 7.91 6.23 -22.70
N ALA A 439 6.68 5.73 -22.85
CA ALA A 439 6.41 4.30 -22.97
C ALA A 439 7.21 3.68 -24.13
N TYR A 440 7.15 4.28 -25.32
CA TYR A 440 7.91 3.83 -26.48
C TYR A 440 9.42 3.78 -26.21
N PHE A 441 10.00 4.86 -25.68
CA PHE A 441 11.45 4.91 -25.45
C PHE A 441 11.92 4.02 -24.29
N LYS A 442 11.08 3.78 -23.28
CA LYS A 442 11.39 2.83 -22.21
C LYS A 442 11.53 1.41 -22.78
N ASP A 443 10.68 1.03 -23.73
CA ASP A 443 10.82 -0.25 -24.44
C ASP A 443 12.07 -0.26 -25.34
N VAL A 444 12.34 0.81 -26.09
CA VAL A 444 13.57 0.94 -26.90
C VAL A 444 14.85 0.81 -26.06
N LEU A 445 14.86 1.32 -24.83
CA LEU A 445 16.02 1.26 -23.93
C LEU A 445 16.22 -0.14 -23.31
N PHE A 446 15.13 -0.77 -22.87
CA PHE A 446 15.21 -1.93 -21.96
C PHE A 446 14.47 -3.19 -22.44
N GLY A 447 13.55 -3.05 -23.38
CA GLY A 447 12.81 -4.13 -24.03
C GLY A 447 13.42 -4.57 -25.34
N ASP A 448 12.64 -5.28 -26.14
CA ASP A 448 13.06 -5.80 -27.44
C ASP A 448 13.22 -4.70 -28.51
N GLY A 449 12.72 -3.48 -28.22
CA GLY A 449 12.76 -2.34 -29.12
C GLY A 449 11.79 -2.48 -30.30
N ASN A 450 10.90 -3.47 -30.25
CA ASN A 450 9.84 -3.65 -31.21
C ASN A 450 8.55 -3.05 -30.66
N ALA A 451 8.16 -1.93 -31.26
CA ALA A 451 7.02 -1.15 -30.83
C ALA A 451 5.65 -1.84 -30.97
N GLU A 452 5.61 -2.98 -31.68
CA GLU A 452 4.42 -3.83 -31.83
C GLU A 452 4.31 -4.90 -30.75
N THR A 453 5.35 -5.11 -29.95
CA THR A 453 5.37 -6.12 -28.89
C THR A 453 5.62 -5.48 -27.53
N THR A 454 4.95 -6.02 -26.52
CA THR A 454 5.25 -5.79 -25.12
C THR A 454 6.10 -6.95 -24.66
N ALA A 455 7.34 -7.03 -25.16
CA ALA A 455 8.30 -8.02 -24.71
C ALA A 455 9.36 -7.35 -23.84
N THR A 456 9.33 -7.66 -22.55
CA THR A 456 10.54 -7.52 -21.74
C THR A 456 11.54 -8.54 -22.28
N LEU A 457 12.74 -8.09 -22.65
CA LEU A 457 13.85 -8.99 -23.07
C LEU A 457 14.14 -10.10 -22.05
N ASP A 458 13.62 -9.96 -20.84
CA ASP A 458 13.63 -10.97 -19.81
C ASP A 458 12.25 -11.64 -19.67
N SER A 459 12.14 -12.83 -20.26
CA SER A 459 11.46 -13.96 -19.60
C SER A 459 12.36 -14.61 -18.53
N GLY A 460 13.48 -13.97 -18.18
CA GLY A 460 14.28 -14.18 -16.97
C GLY A 460 13.81 -13.31 -15.80
N PRO A 461 14.20 -13.61 -14.55
CA PRO A 461 13.68 -12.94 -13.37
C PRO A 461 14.07 -11.45 -13.33
N LEU A 462 13.12 -10.61 -12.92
CA LEU A 462 13.32 -9.23 -12.44
C LEU A 462 14.67 -9.13 -11.70
N SER A 463 15.62 -8.42 -12.31
CA SER A 463 16.96 -8.28 -11.77
C SER A 463 16.93 -7.32 -10.58
N THR A 464 16.82 -7.86 -9.37
CA THR A 464 17.16 -7.15 -8.15
C THR A 464 18.67 -7.25 -7.92
N GLY A 465 19.43 -6.26 -8.42
CA GLY A 465 20.84 -6.06 -8.09
C GLY A 465 21.82 -7.18 -8.52
N PRO A 466 23.14 -7.01 -8.25
CA PRO A 466 24.19 -7.90 -8.77
C PRO A 466 24.22 -9.31 -8.17
N GLU A 467 23.29 -9.70 -7.29
CA GLU A 467 23.40 -10.96 -6.53
C GLU A 467 22.39 -12.06 -6.88
N HIS A 468 21.35 -11.80 -7.65
CA HIS A 468 20.23 -12.76 -7.78
C HIS A 468 20.04 -13.25 -9.22
N ARG A 469 20.99 -14.07 -9.69
CA ARG A 469 20.76 -15.01 -10.80
C ARG A 469 19.80 -16.14 -10.36
N PRO A 470 19.01 -16.73 -11.27
CA PRO A 470 18.13 -17.86 -10.94
C PRO A 470 18.97 -19.04 -10.41
N ARG A 471 18.94 -19.26 -9.10
CA ARG A 471 19.63 -20.40 -8.48
C ARG A 471 18.80 -21.64 -8.73
N LYS A 472 19.32 -22.50 -9.61
CA LYS A 472 18.93 -23.91 -9.71
C LYS A 472 18.93 -24.53 -8.31
N THR A 473 18.05 -25.50 -8.06
CA THR A 473 18.09 -26.32 -6.84
C THR A 473 19.50 -26.83 -6.56
N LEU A 474 19.92 -26.94 -5.30
CA LEU A 474 21.28 -27.34 -4.91
C LEU A 474 21.72 -28.64 -5.61
N SER A 475 20.77 -29.57 -5.78
CA SER A 475 20.95 -30.84 -6.49
C SER A 475 21.14 -30.70 -8.01
N ALA A 476 20.60 -29.65 -8.62
CA ALA A 476 20.78 -29.32 -10.04
C ALA A 476 22.10 -28.58 -10.31
N VAL A 477 22.60 -27.79 -9.34
CA VAL A 477 23.92 -27.14 -9.41
C VAL A 477 25.04 -28.19 -9.44
N ILE A 478 24.98 -29.17 -8.53
CA ILE A 478 25.95 -30.27 -8.43
C ILE A 478 25.97 -31.10 -9.73
N ARG A 479 24.79 -31.41 -10.30
CA ARG A 479 24.71 -32.15 -11.58
C ARG A 479 25.26 -31.34 -12.75
N SER A 480 25.02 -30.03 -12.80
CA SER A 480 25.51 -29.17 -13.87
C SER A 480 27.01 -28.87 -13.81
N GLN A 481 27.66 -29.05 -12.67
CA GLN A 481 29.13 -28.97 -12.56
C GLN A 481 29.83 -30.26 -12.98
N ILE A 482 29.13 -31.41 -12.89
CA ILE A 482 29.64 -32.71 -13.34
C ILE A 482 29.43 -32.88 -14.85
N ALA A 483 28.32 -32.39 -15.40
CA ALA A 483 28.03 -32.38 -16.83
C ALA A 483 28.36 -31.01 -17.41
N GLY A 484 29.62 -30.80 -17.80
CA GLY A 484 30.04 -29.56 -18.46
C GLY A 484 29.33 -29.35 -19.80
N GLU A 485 28.19 -28.66 -19.80
CA GLU A 485 27.40 -28.40 -21.00
C GLU A 485 27.30 -26.93 -21.37
N LYS A 486 27.58 -26.72 -22.66
CA LYS A 486 27.53 -25.48 -23.45
C LYS A 486 26.09 -24.96 -23.54
N GLN A 487 25.87 -23.69 -23.24
CA GLN A 487 24.59 -23.03 -23.47
C GLN A 487 24.34 -22.81 -24.97
N ALA A 488 23.16 -23.21 -25.41
CA ALA A 488 22.62 -22.94 -26.73
C ALA A 488 22.34 -21.43 -26.89
N ILE A 489 22.74 -20.91 -28.05
CA ILE A 489 22.56 -19.53 -28.48
C ILE A 489 21.16 -19.43 -29.11
N ASP A 490 20.28 -18.61 -28.54
CA ASP A 490 19.01 -18.22 -29.16
C ASP A 490 19.00 -16.69 -29.37
N GLY A 491 18.56 -16.26 -30.55
CA GLY A 491 19.03 -15.06 -31.25
C GLY A 491 18.38 -13.71 -30.92
N SER A 492 18.18 -13.34 -29.65
CA SER A 492 17.55 -12.05 -29.27
C SER A 492 18.25 -11.26 -28.15
N ASN A 493 19.52 -11.55 -27.83
CA ASN A 493 20.20 -10.88 -26.71
C ASN A 493 20.80 -9.52 -27.08
N LEU A 494 19.95 -8.51 -27.35
CA LEU A 494 20.40 -7.11 -27.33
C LEU A 494 20.61 -6.66 -25.88
N PRO A 495 21.79 -6.12 -25.51
CA PRO A 495 22.01 -5.63 -24.15
C PRO A 495 21.05 -4.46 -23.84
N ARG A 496 20.68 -4.32 -22.56
CA ARG A 496 19.96 -3.14 -22.05
C ARG A 496 20.81 -1.89 -22.23
N ALA A 497 20.16 -0.73 -22.37
CA ALA A 497 20.85 0.54 -22.46
C ALA A 497 21.70 0.83 -21.21
N ASN A 498 22.89 1.37 -21.40
CA ASN A 498 23.73 1.84 -20.31
C ASN A 498 23.32 3.26 -19.86
N SER A 499 23.86 3.72 -18.72
CA SER A 499 23.50 5.03 -18.16
C SER A 499 23.82 6.22 -19.10
N GLU A 500 24.90 6.15 -19.88
CA GLU A 500 25.25 7.20 -20.85
C GLU A 500 24.25 7.26 -22.00
N GLU A 501 23.80 6.10 -22.49
CA GLU A 501 22.74 6.00 -23.52
C GLU A 501 21.40 6.55 -23.00
N VAL A 502 21.07 6.29 -21.74
CA VAL A 502 19.87 6.85 -21.08
C VAL A 502 19.98 8.37 -20.95
N ASP A 503 21.08 8.88 -20.41
CA ASP A 503 21.29 10.32 -20.21
C ASP A 503 21.27 11.08 -21.54
N SER A 504 21.91 10.52 -22.57
CA SER A 504 21.91 11.06 -23.93
C SER A 504 20.49 11.11 -24.50
N LEU A 505 19.70 10.05 -24.32
CA LEU A 505 18.32 10.01 -24.77
C LEU A 505 17.43 10.98 -23.99
N VAL A 506 17.60 11.12 -22.68
CA VAL A 506 16.83 12.07 -21.85
C VAL A 506 17.09 13.50 -22.33
N SER A 507 18.35 13.86 -22.56
CA SER A 507 18.71 15.18 -23.09
C SER A 507 18.08 15.43 -24.46
N TRP A 508 18.21 14.46 -25.38
CA TRP A 508 17.60 14.56 -26.71
C TRP A 508 16.07 14.67 -26.65
N LEU A 509 15.42 13.79 -25.88
CA LEU A 509 13.96 13.70 -25.80
C LEU A 509 13.35 14.98 -25.22
N SER A 510 13.95 15.49 -24.14
CA SER A 510 13.54 16.76 -23.53
C SER A 510 13.68 17.91 -24.54
N ASN A 511 14.83 18.00 -25.24
CA ASN A 511 15.02 19.04 -26.26
C ASN A 511 14.00 18.92 -27.40
N SER A 512 13.77 17.72 -27.92
CA SER A 512 12.87 17.46 -29.06
C SER A 512 11.41 17.81 -28.73
N VAL A 513 10.93 17.46 -27.53
CA VAL A 513 9.56 17.79 -27.08
C VAL A 513 9.35 19.30 -27.01
N TYR A 514 10.26 20.04 -26.36
CA TYR A 514 10.09 21.49 -26.20
C TYR A 514 10.37 22.28 -27.49
N ARG A 515 11.20 21.77 -28.40
CA ARG A 515 11.30 22.30 -29.77
C ARG A 515 9.97 22.15 -30.51
N GLY A 516 9.33 20.98 -30.43
CA GLY A 516 8.00 20.75 -30.99
C GLY A 516 6.96 21.74 -30.44
N TYR A 517 6.94 21.94 -29.12
CA TYR A 517 6.04 22.91 -28.48
C TYR A 517 6.29 24.35 -28.94
N HIS A 518 7.56 24.73 -29.12
CA HIS A 518 7.91 26.05 -29.58
C HIS A 518 7.49 26.31 -31.04
N LEU A 519 7.53 25.28 -31.90
CA LEU A 519 7.07 25.39 -33.29
C LEU A 519 5.58 25.71 -33.39
N THR A 520 4.75 25.13 -32.52
CA THR A 520 3.31 25.41 -32.50
C THR A 520 2.96 26.69 -31.74
N LEU A 521 3.89 27.25 -30.97
CA LEU A 521 3.67 28.45 -30.20
C LEU A 521 3.61 29.69 -31.10
N PRO A 522 2.49 30.47 -31.08
CA PRO A 522 2.40 31.73 -31.81
C PRO A 522 3.52 32.72 -31.43
N GLU A 523 4.05 33.44 -32.42
CA GLU A 523 5.20 34.34 -32.25
C GLU A 523 5.01 35.37 -31.13
N LYS A 524 3.80 35.93 -31.00
CA LYS A 524 3.43 36.88 -29.93
C LYS A 524 3.68 36.39 -28.50
N PHE A 525 3.86 35.10 -28.31
CA PHE A 525 4.06 34.46 -27.02
C PHE A 525 5.49 33.98 -26.76
N ARG A 526 6.35 34.07 -27.77
CA ARG A 526 7.74 33.68 -27.64
C ARG A 526 8.47 34.78 -26.87
N THR A 527 8.93 34.43 -25.66
CA THR A 527 9.80 35.33 -24.88
C THR A 527 11.26 35.25 -25.31
N SER A 528 11.61 34.24 -26.11
CA SER A 528 12.94 33.95 -26.63
C SER A 528 12.78 33.14 -27.91
N ASP A 529 13.64 33.37 -28.90
CA ASP A 529 13.72 32.54 -30.11
C ASP A 529 14.36 31.18 -29.84
N ASP A 530 15.15 31.05 -28.76
CA ASP A 530 15.62 29.75 -28.27
C ASP A 530 14.51 29.06 -27.46
N PRO A 531 14.00 27.88 -27.93
CA PRO A 531 13.00 27.09 -27.22
C PRO A 531 13.43 26.72 -25.79
N LEU A 532 14.71 26.41 -25.59
CA LEU A 532 15.21 25.93 -24.31
C LEU A 532 15.30 27.05 -23.29
N GLN A 533 15.64 28.26 -23.72
CA GLN A 533 15.58 29.44 -22.87
C GLN A 533 14.13 29.81 -22.52
N HIS A 534 13.20 29.71 -23.47
CA HIS A 534 11.78 29.97 -23.23
C HIS A 534 11.19 28.99 -22.18
N TYR A 535 11.51 27.71 -22.30
CA TYR A 535 10.97 26.65 -21.44
C TYR A 535 11.91 26.20 -20.31
N ARG A 536 12.95 26.97 -19.97
CA ARG A 536 14.09 26.53 -19.13
C ARG A 536 13.70 25.69 -17.91
N ASP A 537 12.79 26.18 -17.06
CA ASP A 537 12.41 25.50 -15.83
C ASP A 537 11.58 24.23 -16.07
N MET A 538 10.68 24.28 -17.06
CA MET A 538 9.83 23.15 -17.44
C MET A 538 10.65 22.06 -18.14
N HIS A 539 11.57 22.46 -19.02
CA HIS A 539 12.55 21.61 -19.67
C HIS A 539 13.43 20.88 -18.66
N TYR A 540 13.97 21.62 -17.67
CA TYR A 540 14.77 21.02 -16.61
C TYR A 540 13.96 20.03 -15.76
N LYS A 541 12.76 20.41 -15.31
CA LYS A 541 11.88 19.50 -14.54
C LYS A 541 11.54 18.24 -15.32
N PHE A 542 11.19 18.38 -16.60
CA PHE A 542 10.84 17.26 -17.46
C PHE A 542 12.01 16.28 -17.61
N GLY A 543 13.23 16.79 -17.83
CA GLY A 543 14.45 15.96 -17.86
C GLY A 543 14.66 15.15 -16.57
N LEU A 544 14.46 15.76 -15.40
CA LEU A 544 14.55 15.05 -14.11
C LEU A 544 13.49 13.94 -13.97
N LEU A 545 12.26 14.20 -14.42
CA LEU A 545 11.18 13.21 -14.38
C LEU A 545 11.43 12.06 -15.36
N LEU A 546 11.95 12.34 -16.57
CA LEU A 546 12.37 11.33 -17.53
C LEU A 546 13.47 10.44 -16.94
N GLN A 547 14.49 11.03 -16.32
CA GLN A 547 15.55 10.30 -15.65
C GLN A 547 14.99 9.36 -14.57
N ALA A 548 14.04 9.85 -13.77
CA ALA A 548 13.39 9.03 -12.75
C ALA A 548 12.60 7.87 -13.37
N LEU A 549 11.78 8.13 -14.40
CA LEU A 549 10.93 7.10 -15.02
C LEU A 549 11.75 6.05 -15.78
N PHE A 550 12.82 6.45 -16.47
CA PHE A 550 13.67 5.50 -17.21
C PHE A 550 14.54 4.65 -16.29
N ASN A 551 14.98 5.15 -15.15
CA ASN A 551 15.77 4.35 -14.21
C ASN A 551 14.95 3.52 -13.22
N GLU A 552 13.64 3.76 -13.13
CA GLU A 552 12.77 3.01 -12.21
C GLU A 552 12.32 1.68 -12.83
N ASP A 553 12.57 0.56 -12.14
CA ASP A 553 12.23 -0.80 -12.60
C ASP A 553 10.73 -1.10 -12.57
N ARG A 554 9.97 -0.38 -11.72
CA ARG A 554 8.52 -0.52 -11.56
C ARG A 554 7.72 0.25 -12.61
N VAL A 555 8.39 0.93 -13.54
CA VAL A 555 7.75 1.62 -14.65
C VAL A 555 7.81 0.72 -15.88
N HIS A 556 6.65 0.26 -16.34
CA HIS A 556 6.53 -0.70 -17.42
C HIS A 556 5.93 -0.02 -18.67
N PRO A 557 6.61 -0.12 -19.83
CA PRO A 557 6.03 0.33 -21.08
C PRO A 557 5.05 -0.71 -21.61
N LEU A 558 3.99 -0.24 -22.27
CA LEU A 558 3.03 -1.11 -22.94
C LEU A 558 2.43 -0.38 -24.15
N ASN A 559 2.38 -1.05 -25.30
CA ASN A 559 1.60 -0.57 -26.43
C ASN A 559 0.21 -1.22 -26.42
N VAL A 560 -0.86 -0.42 -26.48
CA VAL A 560 -2.23 -0.93 -26.43
C VAL A 560 -2.61 -1.82 -27.61
N LEU A 561 -1.81 -1.83 -28.68
CA LEU A 561 -1.99 -2.72 -29.83
C LEU A 561 -1.64 -4.18 -29.49
N ASP A 562 -0.70 -4.42 -28.57
CA ASP A 562 -0.31 -5.77 -28.17
C ASP A 562 -1.19 -6.28 -27.03
N ILE A 563 -2.44 -6.63 -27.34
CA ILE A 563 -3.37 -7.18 -26.35
C ILE A 563 -2.84 -8.48 -25.70
N PRO A 564 -2.25 -9.45 -26.43
CA PRO A 564 -1.67 -10.64 -25.81
C PRO A 564 -0.53 -10.33 -24.83
N GLY A 565 0.42 -9.46 -25.21
CA GLY A 565 1.50 -9.03 -24.33
C GLY A 565 0.99 -8.21 -23.15
N SER A 566 -0.04 -7.39 -23.37
CA SER A 566 -0.72 -6.65 -22.32
C SER A 566 -1.30 -7.57 -21.24
N LYS A 567 -2.00 -8.63 -21.65
CA LYS A 567 -2.55 -9.64 -20.71
C LYS A 567 -1.45 -10.32 -19.91
N ARG A 568 -0.34 -10.69 -20.57
CA ARG A 568 0.81 -11.30 -19.89
C ARG A 568 1.42 -10.33 -18.88
N LEU A 569 1.79 -9.12 -19.31
CA LEU A 569 2.44 -8.13 -18.44
C LEU A 569 1.54 -7.80 -17.24
N VAL A 570 0.29 -7.42 -17.47
CA VAL A 570 -0.60 -7.03 -16.37
C VAL A 570 -0.86 -8.22 -15.44
N GLY A 571 -1.03 -9.44 -15.97
CA GLY A 571 -1.15 -10.65 -15.15
C GLY A 571 0.11 -10.92 -14.30
N GLU A 572 1.29 -10.67 -14.84
CA GLU A 572 2.56 -10.77 -14.11
C GLU A 572 2.77 -9.67 -13.07
N LEU A 573 2.28 -8.46 -13.31
CA LEU A 573 2.37 -7.36 -12.34
C LEU A 573 1.42 -7.55 -11.17
N VAL A 574 0.24 -8.12 -11.44
CA VAL A 574 -0.81 -8.28 -10.44
C VAL A 574 -0.65 -9.56 -9.61
N LYS A 575 0.20 -10.51 -10.04
CA LYS A 575 0.45 -11.84 -9.42
C LYS A 575 -0.62 -12.24 -8.41
N LEU A 576 -1.75 -12.74 -8.92
CA LEU A 576 -2.78 -13.33 -8.08
C LEU A 576 -2.25 -14.52 -7.27
N ASP A 577 -1.19 -15.15 -7.78
CA ASP A 577 -0.39 -16.14 -7.08
C ASP A 577 0.73 -15.44 -6.29
N ARG A 578 0.53 -15.31 -4.97
CA ARG A 578 1.48 -14.67 -4.04
C ARG A 578 2.70 -15.56 -3.74
N LEU A 579 2.78 -16.73 -4.37
CA LEU A 579 3.91 -17.63 -4.19
C LEU A 579 5.17 -17.04 -4.84
N PRO A 580 6.28 -16.95 -4.09
CA PRO A 580 7.53 -16.52 -4.68
C PRO A 580 7.98 -17.56 -5.71
N LYS A 581 8.40 -17.12 -6.90
CA LYS A 581 8.99 -18.02 -7.92
C LYS A 581 10.27 -18.70 -7.37
N TYR A 582 10.96 -18.04 -6.46
CA TYR A 582 12.18 -18.52 -5.79
C TYR A 582 12.20 -18.03 -4.34
N GLU A 583 12.59 -18.90 -3.41
CA GLU A 583 12.82 -18.53 -2.01
C GLU A 583 14.17 -17.84 -1.83
N THR A 584 14.23 -16.87 -0.92
CA THR A 584 15.49 -16.23 -0.53
C THR A 584 16.37 -17.25 0.21
N ILE A 585 17.70 -17.06 0.18
CA ILE A 585 18.62 -17.95 0.91
C ILE A 585 18.30 -17.92 2.42
N GLU A 586 18.00 -16.74 2.94
CA GLU A 586 17.58 -16.52 4.32
C GLU A 586 16.27 -17.28 4.63
N GLY A 587 15.27 -17.15 3.77
CA GLY A 587 14.01 -17.90 3.88
C GLY A 587 14.19 -19.41 3.87
N LEU A 588 15.14 -19.93 3.07
CA LEU A 588 15.49 -21.35 3.06
C LEU A 588 16.15 -21.81 4.36
N TYR A 589 17.00 -20.98 4.98
CA TYR A 589 17.58 -21.28 6.29
C TYR A 589 16.54 -21.28 7.39
N LEU A 590 15.63 -20.28 7.42
CA LEU A 590 14.53 -20.23 8.37
C LEU A 590 13.60 -21.44 8.25
N LEU A 591 13.27 -21.85 7.01
CA LEU A 591 12.48 -23.05 6.77
C LEU A 591 13.16 -24.32 7.28
N ARG A 592 14.47 -24.45 7.04
CA ARG A 592 15.24 -25.59 7.55
C ARG A 592 15.23 -25.62 9.07
N ASP A 593 15.52 -24.49 9.71
CA ASP A 593 15.55 -24.35 11.17
C ASP A 593 14.20 -24.73 11.80
N ALA A 594 13.10 -24.25 11.22
CA ALA A 594 11.75 -24.60 11.67
C ALA A 594 11.42 -26.10 11.50
N TRP A 595 11.83 -26.73 10.40
CA TRP A 595 11.62 -28.18 10.22
C TRP A 595 12.50 -29.02 11.15
N ASP A 596 13.75 -28.60 11.38
CA ASP A 596 14.65 -29.26 12.33
C ASP A 596 14.03 -29.21 13.75
N GLU A 597 13.45 -28.08 14.16
CA GLU A 597 12.75 -27.95 15.46
C GLU A 597 11.45 -28.76 15.53
N PHE A 598 10.68 -28.82 14.44
CA PHE A 598 9.50 -29.67 14.33
C PHE A 598 9.86 -31.15 14.55
N ASP A 599 10.90 -31.63 13.87
CA ASP A 599 11.36 -33.02 13.95
C ASP A 599 11.87 -33.35 15.36
N VAL A 600 12.61 -32.44 15.99
CA VAL A 600 13.05 -32.57 17.39
C VAL A 600 11.84 -32.69 18.33
N CYS A 601 10.84 -31.81 18.20
CA CYS A 601 9.63 -31.87 19.04
C CYS A 601 8.85 -33.18 18.85
N MET A 602 8.73 -33.64 17.60
CA MET A 602 8.02 -34.89 17.28
C MET A 602 8.78 -36.13 17.79
N ALA A 603 10.11 -36.13 17.69
CA ALA A 603 10.96 -37.19 18.22
C ALA A 603 10.88 -37.26 19.76
N LEU A 604 11.03 -36.12 20.44
CA LEU A 604 10.91 -36.02 21.90
C LEU A 604 9.51 -36.39 22.37
N GLY A 605 8.46 -35.92 21.69
CA GLY A 605 7.07 -36.28 21.98
C GLY A 605 6.84 -37.80 21.86
N SER A 606 7.42 -38.45 20.85
CA SER A 606 7.34 -39.90 20.67
C SER A 606 8.07 -40.65 21.80
N HIS A 607 9.22 -40.14 22.24
CA HIS A 607 9.96 -40.69 23.37
C HIS A 607 9.14 -40.60 24.67
N TYR A 608 8.61 -39.42 25.01
CA TYR A 608 7.77 -39.24 26.22
C TYR A 608 6.46 -40.03 26.18
N LYS A 609 5.86 -40.22 24.99
CA LYS A 609 4.70 -41.09 24.83
C LYS A 609 5.04 -42.54 25.14
N THR A 610 6.22 -43.00 24.73
CA THR A 610 6.70 -44.35 25.02
C THR A 610 6.99 -44.50 26.51
N LEU A 611 7.69 -43.53 27.11
CA LEU A 611 7.95 -43.50 28.54
C LEU A 611 6.65 -43.54 29.36
N SER A 612 5.65 -42.72 29.02
CA SER A 612 4.33 -42.70 29.65
C SER A 612 3.65 -44.08 29.63
N LYS A 613 3.67 -44.77 28.49
CA LYS A 613 3.12 -46.14 28.36
C LYS A 613 3.88 -47.15 29.21
N VAL A 614 5.21 -47.10 29.19
CA VAL A 614 6.06 -48.02 29.96
C VAL A 614 5.87 -47.81 31.46
N THR A 615 5.88 -46.57 31.94
CA THR A 615 5.68 -46.26 33.36
C THR A 615 4.29 -46.66 33.82
N TYR A 616 3.26 -46.47 32.98
CA TYR A 616 1.90 -46.92 33.28
C TYR A 616 1.79 -48.45 33.36
N ALA A 617 2.42 -49.17 32.42
CA ALA A 617 2.47 -50.63 32.43
C ALA A 617 3.19 -51.18 33.68
N LEU A 618 4.32 -50.58 34.06
CA LEU A 618 5.05 -50.94 35.29
C LEU A 618 4.21 -50.72 36.55
N LEU A 619 3.49 -49.59 36.62
CA LEU A 619 2.59 -49.28 37.74
C LEU A 619 1.45 -50.32 37.83
N LEU A 620 0.89 -50.72 36.68
CA LEU A 620 -0.15 -51.73 36.61
C LEU A 620 0.35 -53.11 37.06
N LEU A 621 1.56 -53.50 36.65
CA LEU A 621 2.19 -54.75 37.11
C LEU A 621 2.48 -54.76 38.61
N LEU A 622 3.00 -53.63 39.15
CA LEU A 622 3.21 -53.48 40.60
C LEU A 622 1.89 -53.58 41.37
N GLY A 623 0.82 -52.96 40.86
CA GLY A 623 -0.52 -53.06 41.43
C GLY A 623 -1.03 -54.50 41.48
N ILE A 624 -0.92 -55.24 40.37
CA ILE A 624 -1.32 -56.66 40.29
C ILE A 624 -0.50 -57.51 41.27
N ALA A 625 0.83 -57.29 41.35
CA ALA A 625 1.71 -58.02 42.26
C ALA A 625 1.31 -57.75 43.73
N THR A 626 1.02 -56.49 44.06
CA THR A 626 0.62 -56.09 45.42
C THR A 626 -0.69 -56.76 45.82
N VAL A 627 -1.71 -56.74 44.95
CA VAL A 627 -3.00 -57.42 45.20
C VAL A 627 -2.83 -58.94 45.30
N SER A 628 -1.95 -59.53 44.48
CA SER A 628 -1.70 -60.97 44.54
C SER A 628 -1.04 -61.35 45.88
N CYS A 629 -0.01 -60.62 46.31
CA CYS A 629 0.65 -60.84 47.59
C CYS A 629 -0.30 -60.65 48.78
N THR A 630 -1.18 -59.65 48.76
CA THR A 630 -2.16 -59.45 49.84
C THR A 630 -3.19 -60.59 49.90
N VAL A 631 -3.70 -61.05 48.75
CA VAL A 631 -4.61 -62.22 48.70
C VAL A 631 -3.93 -63.48 49.23
N PHE A 632 -2.69 -63.76 48.82
CA PHE A 632 -1.92 -64.89 49.34
C PHE A 632 -1.66 -64.78 50.85
N GLN A 633 -1.43 -63.57 51.38
CA GLN A 633 -1.25 -63.35 52.81
C GLN A 633 -2.52 -63.73 53.59
N VAL A 634 -3.68 -63.26 53.11
CA VAL A 634 -4.98 -63.55 53.73
C VAL A 634 -5.30 -65.04 53.66
N MET A 635 -5.06 -65.70 52.52
CA MET A 635 -5.24 -67.15 52.39
C MET A 635 -4.30 -67.94 53.32
N SER A 636 -3.05 -67.51 53.45
CA SER A 636 -2.09 -68.14 54.37
C SER A 636 -2.53 -68.02 55.83
N LEU A 637 -3.06 -66.85 56.22
CA LEU A 637 -3.58 -66.62 57.58
C LEU A 637 -4.84 -67.45 57.86
N ASN A 638 -5.72 -67.62 56.88
CA ASN A 638 -6.92 -68.46 57.02
C ASN A 638 -6.61 -69.97 57.06
N ASN A 639 -5.57 -70.42 56.34
CA ASN A 639 -5.15 -71.83 56.34
C ASN A 639 -4.35 -72.25 57.59
N SER A 640 -3.70 -71.30 58.27
CA SER A 640 -3.26 -71.50 59.66
C SER A 640 -4.48 -71.44 60.58
N GLY A 641 -5.32 -72.48 60.53
CA GLY A 641 -6.59 -72.58 61.24
C GLY A 641 -6.49 -72.20 62.73
N PRO A 642 -7.63 -71.90 63.38
CA PRO A 642 -7.64 -71.41 64.76
C PRO A 642 -6.86 -72.38 65.63
N SER A 643 -5.68 -71.94 66.09
CA SER A 643 -4.91 -72.69 67.07
C SER A 643 -5.84 -73.01 68.23
N GLU A 644 -6.00 -74.30 68.55
CA GLU A 644 -6.82 -74.81 69.65
C GLU A 644 -6.53 -74.13 71.01
N GLY A 645 -5.45 -73.35 71.12
CA GLY A 645 -5.13 -72.51 72.27
C GLY A 645 -6.09 -71.35 72.56
N LEU A 646 -6.78 -70.75 71.57
CA LEU A 646 -7.68 -69.62 71.87
C LEU A 646 -9.01 -70.09 72.49
N CYS A 647 -9.50 -71.27 72.10
CA CYS A 647 -10.66 -71.91 72.73
C CYS A 647 -10.33 -72.46 74.14
N GLN A 648 -9.06 -72.81 74.43
CA GLN A 648 -8.63 -73.23 75.76
C GLN A 648 -8.45 -72.06 76.73
N SER A 649 -8.05 -70.87 76.25
CA SER A 649 -8.02 -69.65 77.08
C SER A 649 -9.41 -69.03 77.30
N LEU A 650 -10.37 -69.27 76.42
CA LEU A 650 -11.77 -68.85 76.62
C LEU A 650 -12.58 -69.81 77.53
N SER A 651 -12.14 -71.05 77.74
CA SER A 651 -12.84 -72.01 78.61
C SER A 651 -12.51 -71.88 80.09
N ASN A 652 -11.44 -71.18 80.45
CA ASN A 652 -11.06 -70.92 81.84
C ASN A 652 -11.49 -69.51 82.22
N GLY A 653 -12.77 -69.42 82.60
CA GLY A 653 -13.47 -68.17 82.86
C GLY A 653 -12.78 -67.27 83.90
N SER A 654 -12.61 -66.02 83.50
CA SER A 654 -12.90 -64.80 84.28
C SER A 654 -12.18 -63.66 83.57
N LEU A 655 -12.89 -62.80 82.84
CA LEU A 655 -12.53 -61.39 82.79
C LEU A 655 -13.64 -60.52 82.18
N THR A 656 -13.73 -59.35 82.79
CA THR A 656 -14.74 -58.32 82.77
C THR A 656 -14.64 -57.41 81.54
N ALA A 657 -15.65 -56.57 81.35
CA ALA A 657 -15.87 -55.68 80.21
C ALA A 657 -14.76 -54.63 79.91
N GLU A 658 -13.62 -54.65 80.60
CA GLU A 658 -12.52 -53.68 80.39
C GLU A 658 -11.51 -54.08 79.29
N MET A 659 -11.52 -55.32 78.79
CA MET A 659 -10.55 -55.75 77.75
C MET A 659 -10.96 -55.46 76.30
N LEU A 660 -12.18 -54.97 76.03
CA LEU A 660 -12.63 -54.67 74.67
C LEU A 660 -12.18 -53.28 74.15
N VAL A 661 -11.47 -52.50 74.96
CA VAL A 661 -10.99 -51.14 74.62
C VAL A 661 -9.47 -51.07 74.37
N GLN A 662 -8.71 -52.16 74.62
CA GLN A 662 -7.24 -52.19 74.45
C GLN A 662 -6.75 -53.01 73.23
N LEU A 663 -7.56 -53.12 72.18
CA LEU A 663 -7.13 -53.67 70.89
C LEU A 663 -6.82 -52.55 69.88
N ASP A 664 -6.20 -51.47 70.39
CA ASP A 664 -5.60 -50.42 69.58
C ASP A 664 -4.19 -50.12 70.14
N LEU A 665 -3.19 -50.19 69.24
CA LEU A 665 -1.80 -49.80 69.41
C LEU A 665 -1.09 -50.14 70.74
N SER A 666 -0.49 -51.33 70.84
CA SER A 666 0.85 -51.52 71.43
C SER A 666 1.29 -52.97 71.29
N VAL A 667 1.98 -53.29 70.20
CA VAL A 667 2.87 -54.45 70.19
C VAL A 667 4.11 -54.03 70.96
N ASP A 668 4.19 -54.44 72.22
CA ASP A 668 5.37 -54.29 73.05
C ASP A 668 6.53 -55.06 72.41
N ILE A 669 7.51 -54.30 71.89
CA ILE A 669 8.81 -54.80 71.44
C ILE A 669 9.66 -54.94 72.71
N SER A 670 9.47 -56.01 73.47
CA SER A 670 10.36 -56.35 74.57
C SER A 670 10.40 -57.85 74.80
N GLN A 671 11.60 -58.40 74.61
CA GLN A 671 12.07 -59.72 75.03
C GLN A 671 11.58 -60.94 74.26
N CYS A 672 12.33 -61.29 73.21
CA CYS A 672 12.66 -62.68 72.88
C CYS A 672 14.12 -62.73 72.40
N ASP A 673 14.94 -63.52 73.09
CA ASP A 673 16.30 -63.85 72.67
C ASP A 673 16.30 -64.47 71.25
N PRO A 674 17.29 -64.17 70.39
CA PRO A 674 17.31 -64.69 69.03
C PRO A 674 17.71 -66.18 69.01
N PRO A 675 16.88 -67.09 68.48
CA PRO A 675 17.38 -68.40 68.08
C PRO A 675 18.19 -68.20 66.79
N VAL A 676 19.51 -68.36 66.93
CA VAL A 676 20.46 -68.43 65.82
C VAL A 676 20.07 -69.61 64.94
N GLY A 677 19.51 -69.34 63.75
CA GLY A 677 19.43 -70.30 62.63
C GLY A 677 18.04 -70.74 62.15
N GLY A 678 16.93 -70.15 62.62
CA GLY A 678 15.58 -70.51 62.15
C GLY A 678 15.07 -69.59 61.03
N ALA A 679 14.65 -70.15 59.89
CA ALA A 679 14.01 -69.40 58.81
C ALA A 679 12.77 -68.64 59.32
N LEU A 680 12.69 -67.33 59.02
CA LEU A 680 11.56 -66.46 59.37
C LEU A 680 10.21 -67.06 58.92
N PRO A 681 9.13 -66.97 59.72
CA PRO A 681 7.82 -67.49 59.35
C PRO A 681 7.33 -66.84 58.05
N ALA A 682 6.83 -67.65 57.11
CA ALA A 682 6.46 -67.22 55.75
C ALA A 682 5.50 -65.99 55.72
N SER A 683 4.68 -65.81 56.75
CA SER A 683 3.78 -64.65 56.91
C SER A 683 4.53 -63.31 57.05
N THR A 684 5.67 -63.27 57.75
CA THR A 684 6.49 -62.06 57.91
C THR A 684 7.21 -61.69 56.62
N GLN A 685 7.70 -62.68 55.87
CA GLN A 685 8.35 -62.44 54.57
C GLN A 685 7.39 -61.81 53.55
N LEU A 686 6.13 -62.27 53.52
CA LEU A 686 5.11 -61.74 52.62
C LEU A 686 4.70 -60.30 52.99
N GLY A 687 4.66 -59.98 54.28
CA GLY A 687 4.43 -58.61 54.77
C GLY A 687 5.51 -57.64 54.32
N HIS A 688 6.78 -58.03 54.41
CA HIS A 688 7.88 -57.21 53.89
C HIS A 688 7.82 -57.02 52.36
N ALA A 689 7.41 -58.06 51.62
CA ALA A 689 7.23 -57.96 50.17
C ALA A 689 6.15 -56.95 49.77
N ILE A 690 5.00 -56.93 50.46
CA ILE A 690 3.91 -55.97 50.22
C ILE A 690 4.39 -54.53 50.51
N PHE A 691 5.13 -54.33 51.60
CA PHE A 691 5.71 -53.03 51.95
C PHE A 691 6.67 -52.53 50.86
N LEU A 692 7.58 -53.40 50.39
CA LEU A 692 8.54 -53.05 49.33
C LEU A 692 7.85 -52.75 47.99
N LEU A 693 6.82 -53.51 47.60
CA LEU A 693 6.03 -53.24 46.39
C LEU A 693 5.27 -51.91 46.47
N SER A 694 4.74 -51.58 47.65
CA SER A 694 4.06 -50.31 47.90
C SER A 694 5.04 -49.12 47.84
N LEU A 695 6.24 -49.28 48.43
CA LEU A 695 7.31 -48.27 48.38
C LEU A 695 7.78 -48.04 46.94
N ALA A 696 7.98 -49.12 46.16
CA ALA A 696 8.35 -49.05 44.76
C ALA A 696 7.28 -48.35 43.91
N SER A 697 5.99 -48.61 44.18
CA SER A 697 4.87 -47.95 43.51
C SER A 697 4.83 -46.45 43.81
N SER A 698 5.03 -46.06 45.07
CA SER A 698 5.10 -44.66 45.49
C SER A 698 6.29 -43.93 44.87
N LEU A 699 7.46 -44.58 44.80
CA LEU A 699 8.64 -44.04 44.11
C LEU A 699 8.37 -43.84 42.62
N LEU A 700 7.76 -44.84 41.96
CA LEU A 700 7.42 -44.75 40.55
C LEU A 700 6.39 -43.63 40.29
N LEU A 701 5.37 -43.49 41.14
CA LEU A 701 4.40 -42.39 41.06
C LEU A 701 5.07 -41.02 41.25
N SER A 702 6.04 -40.91 42.17
CA SER A 702 6.82 -39.68 42.36
C SER A 702 7.61 -39.33 41.09
N VAL A 703 8.27 -40.32 40.47
CA VAL A 703 8.99 -40.13 39.19
C VAL A 703 8.03 -39.75 38.06
N ILE A 704 6.86 -40.40 37.95
CA ILE A 704 5.83 -40.04 36.96
C ILE A 704 5.33 -38.61 37.19
N GLY A 705 5.11 -38.21 38.45
CA GLY A 705 4.68 -36.86 38.82
C GLY A 705 5.74 -35.80 38.47
N PHE A 706 7.01 -36.09 38.76
CA PHE A 706 8.14 -35.21 38.45
C PHE A 706 8.37 -35.05 36.95
N VAL A 707 8.41 -36.15 36.21
CA VAL A 707 8.66 -36.13 34.75
C VAL A 707 7.42 -35.68 33.98
N ASN A 708 6.22 -35.98 34.50
CA ASN A 708 4.92 -35.78 33.88
C ASN A 708 4.92 -36.13 32.37
N PRO A 709 5.31 -37.37 32.00
CA PRO A 709 5.54 -37.73 30.60
C PRO A 709 4.27 -37.58 29.76
N SER A 710 3.09 -37.83 30.36
CA SER A 710 1.78 -37.73 29.73
C SER A 710 1.40 -36.31 29.32
N SER A 711 1.71 -35.30 30.14
CA SER A 711 1.47 -33.90 29.78
C SER A 711 2.50 -33.44 28.74
N ARG A 712 3.77 -33.75 28.98
CA ARG A 712 4.88 -33.32 28.11
C ARG A 712 4.74 -33.79 26.66
N TRP A 713 4.38 -35.05 26.41
CA TRP A 713 4.26 -35.51 25.01
C TRP A 713 3.10 -34.84 24.27
N ARG A 714 2.00 -34.51 24.97
CA ARG A 714 0.84 -33.83 24.36
C ARG A 714 1.19 -32.40 24.01
N GLN A 715 1.87 -31.71 24.91
CA GLN A 715 2.35 -30.36 24.72
C GLN A 715 3.34 -30.26 23.57
N LEU A 716 4.40 -31.08 23.56
CA LEU A 716 5.39 -31.13 22.47
C LEU A 716 4.72 -31.36 21.11
N ARG A 717 3.73 -32.25 21.06
CA ARG A 717 2.97 -32.52 19.84
C ARG A 717 2.09 -31.33 19.43
N ALA A 718 1.43 -30.66 20.38
CA ALA A 718 0.62 -29.48 20.10
C ALA A 718 1.50 -28.33 19.58
N SER A 719 2.66 -28.10 20.20
CA SER A 719 3.64 -27.10 19.75
C SER A 719 4.18 -27.43 18.36
N ALA A 720 4.51 -28.70 18.08
CA ALA A 720 4.94 -29.12 16.73
C ALA A 720 3.87 -28.85 15.66
N LEU A 721 2.60 -29.16 15.93
CA LEU A 721 1.50 -28.87 14.99
C LEU A 721 1.26 -27.35 14.81
N SER A 722 1.46 -26.56 15.86
CA SER A 722 1.43 -25.10 15.76
C SER A 722 2.56 -24.58 14.85
N LEU A 723 3.78 -25.10 15.01
CA LEU A 723 4.92 -24.76 14.15
C LEU A 723 4.68 -25.16 12.69
N GLU A 724 4.11 -26.34 12.45
CA GLU A 724 3.72 -26.77 11.11
C GLU A 724 2.75 -25.78 10.45
N SER A 725 1.76 -25.29 11.21
CA SER A 725 0.84 -24.25 10.73
C SER A 725 1.59 -22.96 10.35
N LEU A 726 2.55 -22.51 11.17
CA LEU A 726 3.38 -21.33 10.87
C LEU A 726 4.22 -21.53 9.61
N ILE A 727 4.83 -22.71 9.44
CA ILE A 727 5.58 -23.08 8.23
C ILE A 727 4.67 -22.99 7.00
N TRP A 728 3.44 -23.51 7.07
CA TRP A 728 2.50 -23.42 5.95
C TRP A 728 2.06 -22.00 5.65
N GLN A 729 1.83 -21.17 6.68
CA GLN A 729 1.51 -19.75 6.48
C GLN A 729 2.63 -19.00 5.76
N TYR A 730 3.88 -19.26 6.14
CA TYR A 730 5.04 -18.71 5.47
C TYR A 730 5.15 -19.19 4.03
N ARG A 731 5.06 -20.51 3.77
CA ARG A 731 5.16 -21.08 2.42
C ARG A 731 4.06 -20.59 1.48
N ALA A 732 2.85 -20.42 1.99
CA ALA A 732 1.72 -19.91 1.22
C ALA A 732 1.67 -18.37 1.14
N ARG A 733 2.57 -17.66 1.83
CA ARG A 733 2.60 -16.19 1.94
C ARG A 733 1.25 -15.61 2.39
N VAL A 734 0.66 -16.20 3.43
CA VAL A 734 -0.63 -15.80 4.00
C VAL A 734 -0.50 -15.30 5.44
N GLY A 735 -1.53 -14.58 5.89
CA GLY A 735 -1.60 -14.04 7.24
C GLY A 735 -0.46 -13.04 7.53
N PRO A 736 0.30 -13.22 8.61
CA PRO A 736 1.41 -12.31 8.95
C PRO A 736 2.60 -12.41 7.98
N CYS A 737 2.74 -13.51 7.23
CA CYS A 737 3.83 -13.73 6.27
C CYS A 737 3.48 -13.27 4.84
N ILE A 738 2.55 -12.31 4.69
CA ILE A 738 2.18 -11.78 3.38
C ILE A 738 3.36 -11.04 2.76
N GLN A 739 3.60 -11.29 1.47
CA GLN A 739 4.60 -10.54 0.73
C GLN A 739 4.16 -9.08 0.59
N SER A 740 4.95 -8.19 1.21
CA SER A 740 4.76 -6.75 1.07
C SER A 740 5.31 -6.29 -0.27
N ALA A 741 4.57 -5.40 -0.95
CA ALA A 741 5.07 -4.71 -2.15
C ALA A 741 6.26 -3.79 -1.83
N TYR A 742 6.37 -3.34 -0.58
CA TYR A 742 7.33 -2.35 -0.12
C TYR A 742 8.61 -2.98 0.43
N ASN A 743 8.48 -4.07 1.18
CA ASN A 743 9.60 -4.78 1.78
C ASN A 743 9.63 -6.23 1.31
N ALA A 744 10.56 -6.55 0.41
CA ALA A 744 10.76 -7.90 -0.11
C ALA A 744 11.13 -8.92 0.98
N ARG A 745 11.69 -8.46 2.12
CA ARG A 745 12.08 -9.28 3.29
C ARG A 745 11.01 -9.36 4.38
N ALA A 746 9.86 -8.69 4.20
CA ALA A 746 8.81 -8.70 5.21
C ALA A 746 8.33 -10.12 5.57
N PRO A 747 8.18 -11.08 4.64
CA PRO A 747 7.81 -12.45 5.00
C PRO A 747 8.84 -13.15 5.88
N GLU A 748 10.13 -12.99 5.60
CA GLU A 748 11.23 -13.57 6.37
C GLU A 748 11.32 -12.97 7.76
N GLU A 749 11.20 -11.65 7.89
CA GLU A 749 11.17 -10.94 9.17
C GLU A 749 9.97 -11.38 10.02
N ALA A 750 8.78 -11.46 9.42
CA ALA A 750 7.57 -11.91 10.09
C ALA A 750 7.68 -13.37 10.53
N PHE A 751 8.19 -14.26 9.67
CA PHE A 751 8.35 -15.68 10.01
C PHE A 751 9.40 -15.88 11.10
N CYS A 752 10.50 -15.13 11.07
CA CYS A 752 11.51 -15.12 12.13
C CYS A 752 10.91 -14.69 13.47
N ALA A 753 10.12 -13.61 13.49
CA ALA A 753 9.44 -13.15 14.71
C ALA A 753 8.44 -14.18 15.24
N LEU A 754 7.66 -14.83 14.36
CA LEU A 754 6.73 -15.89 14.74
C LEU A 754 7.44 -17.13 15.28
N LEU A 755 8.57 -17.50 14.68
CA LEU A 755 9.39 -18.62 15.14
C LEU A 755 9.98 -18.34 16.53
N GLN A 756 10.45 -17.11 16.78
CA GLN A 756 10.91 -16.68 18.11
C GLN A 756 9.78 -16.73 19.14
N ALA A 757 8.60 -16.20 18.82
CA ALA A 757 7.44 -16.26 19.71
C ALA A 757 7.02 -17.72 20.01
N TRP A 758 7.07 -18.60 19.00
CA TRP A 758 6.78 -20.02 19.17
C TRP A 758 7.81 -20.70 20.10
N ARG A 759 9.11 -20.36 19.98
CA ARG A 759 10.16 -20.87 20.88
C ARG A 759 9.92 -20.44 22.33
N GLU A 760 9.57 -19.17 22.54
CA GLU A 760 9.23 -18.64 23.87
C GLU A 760 8.04 -19.37 24.49
N GLU A 761 6.98 -19.62 23.71
CA GLU A 761 5.82 -20.40 24.16
C GLU A 761 6.18 -21.85 24.50
N LEU A 762 7.03 -22.49 23.69
CA LEU A 762 7.52 -23.84 23.95
C LEU A 762 8.32 -23.91 25.25
N VAL A 763 9.22 -22.95 25.51
CA VAL A 763 10.02 -22.88 26.74
C VAL A 763 9.14 -22.60 27.95
N ALA A 764 8.24 -21.61 27.88
CA ALA A 764 7.30 -21.30 28.94
C ALA A 764 6.40 -22.48 29.29
N GLY A 765 6.10 -23.32 28.28
CA GLY A 765 5.37 -24.55 28.46
C GLY A 765 6.18 -25.70 29.07
N ALA A 766 7.48 -25.77 28.82
CA ALA A 766 8.33 -26.88 29.23
C ALA A 766 8.70 -26.85 30.73
N ASP A 767 8.62 -25.68 31.36
CA ASP A 767 8.79 -25.55 32.81
C ASP A 767 7.53 -26.04 33.54
N PRO A 768 7.61 -27.11 34.34
CA PRO A 768 6.55 -27.38 35.30
C PRO A 768 6.49 -26.20 36.28
N PRO A 769 5.32 -25.83 36.83
CA PRO A 769 5.22 -24.86 37.91
C PRO A 769 5.80 -25.47 39.20
N SER A 770 7.13 -25.65 39.25
CA SER A 770 7.85 -25.89 40.49
C SER A 770 8.24 -24.53 41.04
N THR A 771 7.45 -24.08 42.02
CA THR A 771 7.83 -23.14 43.09
C THR A 771 8.40 -21.80 42.63
N THR A 772 7.55 -20.78 42.64
CA THR A 772 7.92 -19.41 42.98
C THR A 772 8.84 -19.39 44.22
N PRO A 773 10.07 -18.84 44.14
CA PRO A 773 10.65 -18.11 45.25
C PRO A 773 10.23 -16.65 45.11
N GLU A 774 9.83 -16.07 46.23
CA GLU A 774 9.49 -14.66 46.40
C GLU A 774 10.54 -13.74 45.75
N ARG A 775 10.07 -12.77 44.97
CA ARG A 775 10.86 -11.57 44.65
C ARG A 775 10.95 -10.73 45.92
N GLY A 776 12.13 -10.76 46.56
CA GLY A 776 12.65 -9.69 47.40
C GLY A 776 13.64 -8.84 46.60
#